data_AF-A0A2M9Y8T4-F1
#
_entry.id   AF-A0A2M9Y8T4-F1
#
_cell.length_a   1.000
_cell.length_b   1.000
_cell.length_c   1.000
_cell.angle_alpha   90.00
_cell.angle_beta   90.00
_cell.angle_gamma   90.00
#
_symmetry.space_group_name_H-M   'P 1'
#
loop_
_entity.id
_entity.type
_entity.pdbx_description
1 polymer ?
#
loop_
_entity_poly.entity_id
_entity_poly.type
_entity_poly.pdbx_seq_one_letter_code
_entity_poly.pdbx_strand_id
1 'polypeptide(L)'
;MEPEIYTPHNKLKFVTAASLFDGHDASINIMRRILQSSGAEVVHLGHNRSVQEIVDCAIQEDVQGIAVTSYQGGHVEYFKYMIDLLKEKESSHIKVFGGGGGTILPSEIQELEAYGVSKIYSPDDGRSLGLQGMINDLLQKSDFIPPHRFNGNLFAEIRKKNPIAIAESISLVESSENDPKKIDPGKLDFPLSKKTIPILGITGTGGAGKSSLTDELVRRFIHDFEDKTIAIISVDPSKRKTGGALLGDRIRMNSISHPRVYMRSFATREANIALNRNVKKSLDVLKSSEFDLVIVETAGIGQSDSEITEVSDLSLYVMTPEFGAATQLEKIDMIDYADLIAVNKCDKRGALDAIRDVQKQFQRSRKLFDQGPETMPVFGTIASQFNDPGTNNLYVALIDSLNKKFNLDWKSNFAASAETSQKIHIIPPDRQRYLAEIAEECEKYENFVKKESETAEVLYRIKGTIEVLKERGKNVSDLEEEYSKREEGLHPDTKKILKEWDSKLEKYSGEFFTYKVRDKEIKVENFTKSLSNLNIPKVSVPKFRNWGEIVKWSYTENFPGEFPFAAGVFPFKRTGEDPTRMFAGEGGPERTNARFHYVSHGMPAHRLSTAFDSVTLYGEDPGLRPDIYGKIGNSGVSIATLDDAKKLYSGFDLCSPSTSVSMTINGPAPMLLSFFLNTAIDQTCEKYIRAEGKVEEAKSKLAEIYSKKGVPVPHYKGEIPKGNDGLGLLLLGTTGDQILPKEVYEKIKKETLSSVRGTVQADILKEDQAQNTCIFSTEFALKLMGDIQEYFIWNKIRNFYSVSISGYHIAEAGANPITQVAFTLANGFTFVEYYLSRGMKIDDFAPNLSFFFSNGIDPEYAVIGRVARKIWAKSMKYKYSGSERSQMLKYHIQTSGRSLHAQEIAFNDIRTTLQALYAIYDNCNSLHTNAYDEAITTPTEESVRRAMAIQLIINRELGLAKNENPLQGSFIIDDLSALVEEAILSEFRRISERGGVLGAMERMYQRNKIQEESLEYEHRKHTGEIPVIGVNTFLGKDGSPTILPEEVIRSTEDEKKAQIRELEAFQFRNKEESSEALKNLQAACLSGENGFEALVEAGKVCSLGQMTHSLYEVGGQYRRSM
;
A
#
# COMPACT_ATOMS: atom_id res chain seq x y z
N MET A 1 -8.96 31.70 18.42
CA MET A 1 -10.38 31.78 17.97
C MET A 1 -10.47 30.95 16.71
N GLU A 2 -11.42 30.03 16.62
CA GLU A 2 -11.67 29.32 15.36
C GLU A 2 -12.17 30.33 14.30
N PRO A 3 -11.70 30.26 13.05
CA PRO A 3 -12.12 31.17 11.99
C PRO A 3 -13.59 30.92 11.62
N GLU A 4 -14.35 31.98 11.41
CA GLU A 4 -15.76 31.91 10.94
C GLU A 4 -15.82 31.26 9.55
N ILE A 5 -16.75 30.32 9.34
CA ILE A 5 -16.87 29.56 8.08
C ILE A 5 -17.42 30.47 6.98
N TYR A 6 -16.71 30.56 5.85
CA TYR A 6 -17.19 31.30 4.68
C TYR A 6 -18.39 30.60 4.03
N THR A 7 -19.46 31.34 3.75
CA THR A 7 -20.64 30.83 3.05
C THR A 7 -20.61 31.30 1.59
N PRO A 8 -20.47 30.39 0.60
CA PRO A 8 -20.43 30.75 -0.81
C PRO A 8 -21.74 31.38 -1.31
N HIS A 9 -21.63 32.37 -2.20
CA HIS A 9 -22.76 32.97 -2.93
C HIS A 9 -23.22 32.09 -4.09
N ASN A 10 -22.28 31.41 -4.77
CA ASN A 10 -22.55 30.51 -5.88
C ASN A 10 -22.43 29.03 -5.44
N LYS A 11 -22.94 28.12 -6.29
CA LYS A 11 -22.72 26.69 -6.11
C LYS A 11 -21.32 26.33 -6.58
N LEU A 12 -20.42 26.09 -5.62
CA LEU A 12 -19.02 25.79 -5.92
C LEU A 12 -18.81 24.30 -6.07
N LYS A 13 -18.17 23.92 -7.17
CA LYS A 13 -17.71 22.55 -7.42
C LYS A 13 -16.18 22.54 -7.49
N PHE A 14 -15.58 21.51 -6.90
CA PHE A 14 -14.13 21.31 -6.89
C PHE A 14 -13.73 19.91 -7.34
N VAL A 15 -12.63 19.82 -8.09
CA VAL A 15 -11.90 18.55 -8.26
C VAL A 15 -10.80 18.47 -7.22
N THR A 16 -10.71 17.34 -6.51
CA THR A 16 -9.64 17.09 -5.52
C THR A 16 -8.89 15.80 -5.84
N ALA A 17 -7.56 15.84 -5.80
CA ALA A 17 -6.71 14.68 -6.08
C ALA A 17 -5.32 14.77 -5.42
N ALA A 18 -4.61 13.66 -5.28
CA ALA A 18 -3.15 13.67 -5.14
C ALA A 18 -2.48 13.51 -6.52
N SER A 19 -1.28 14.08 -6.66
CA SER A 19 -0.53 14.12 -7.93
C SER A 19 -0.18 12.72 -8.48
N LEU A 20 0.35 12.68 -9.71
CA LEU A 20 0.75 11.42 -10.36
C LEU A 20 1.83 10.73 -9.52
N PHE A 21 1.71 9.41 -9.40
CA PHE A 21 2.61 8.57 -8.59
C PHE A 21 2.72 9.01 -7.12
N ASP A 22 1.69 9.65 -6.60
CA ASP A 22 1.62 10.08 -5.21
C ASP A 22 0.51 9.35 -4.46
N GLY A 23 0.91 8.56 -3.47
CA GLY A 23 0.01 7.84 -2.56
C GLY A 23 -0.41 8.66 -1.32
N HIS A 24 0.17 9.84 -1.10
CA HIS A 24 -0.10 10.66 0.10
C HIS A 24 -1.44 11.37 -0.01
N ASP A 25 -2.51 10.68 0.37
CA ASP A 25 -3.87 11.18 0.28
C ASP A 25 -4.45 11.65 1.63
N ALA A 26 -3.72 11.48 2.73
CA ALA A 26 -4.13 11.89 4.06
C ALA A 26 -4.50 13.39 4.09
N SER A 27 -3.60 14.26 3.60
CA SER A 27 -3.82 15.71 3.57
C SER A 27 -5.03 16.10 2.72
N ILE A 28 -5.14 15.58 1.48
CA ILE A 28 -6.27 15.96 0.60
C ILE A 28 -7.61 15.43 1.12
N ASN A 29 -7.63 14.28 1.80
CA ASN A 29 -8.82 13.75 2.45
C ASN A 29 -9.32 14.66 3.58
N ILE A 30 -8.41 15.25 4.36
CA ILE A 30 -8.77 16.25 5.39
C ILE A 30 -9.35 17.49 4.70
N MET A 31 -8.66 18.04 3.69
CA MET A 31 -9.09 19.26 3.00
C MET A 31 -10.46 19.10 2.33
N ARG A 32 -10.72 17.98 1.63
CA ARG A 32 -12.02 17.75 0.98
C ARG A 32 -13.18 17.62 1.97
N ARG A 33 -12.94 17.08 3.17
CA ARG A 33 -13.97 16.95 4.21
C ARG A 33 -14.39 18.34 4.69
N ILE A 34 -13.43 19.25 4.85
CA ILE A 34 -13.68 20.64 5.24
C ILE A 34 -14.35 21.42 4.10
N LEU A 35 -13.95 21.21 2.83
CA LEU A 35 -14.66 21.77 1.66
C LEU A 35 -16.13 21.35 1.63
N GLN A 36 -16.41 20.05 1.78
CA GLN A 36 -17.76 19.51 1.80
C GLN A 36 -18.58 20.06 2.97
N SER A 37 -17.98 20.19 4.16
CA SER A 37 -18.68 20.76 5.32
C SER A 37 -18.92 22.27 5.18
N SER A 38 -18.14 22.95 4.35
CA SER A 38 -18.31 24.38 4.05
C SER A 38 -19.27 24.64 2.87
N GLY A 39 -19.89 23.59 2.31
CA GLY A 39 -20.98 23.72 1.33
C GLY A 39 -20.61 23.51 -0.13
N ALA A 40 -19.37 23.09 -0.43
CA ALA A 40 -18.94 22.78 -1.79
C ALA A 40 -19.35 21.35 -2.25
N GLU A 41 -19.59 21.18 -3.55
CA GLU A 41 -19.68 19.88 -4.21
C GLU A 41 -18.26 19.42 -4.61
N VAL A 42 -17.80 18.28 -4.08
CA VAL A 42 -16.42 17.82 -4.29
C VAL A 42 -16.40 16.55 -5.12
N VAL A 43 -15.88 16.66 -6.35
CA VAL A 43 -15.52 15.53 -7.21
C VAL A 43 -14.14 15.04 -6.78
N HIS A 44 -14.11 13.93 -6.04
CA HIS A 44 -12.85 13.41 -5.49
C HIS A 44 -12.30 12.30 -6.38
N LEU A 45 -11.10 12.48 -6.91
CA LEU A 45 -10.44 11.50 -7.78
C LEU A 45 -9.49 10.56 -7.04
N GLY A 46 -9.29 10.75 -5.73
CA GLY A 46 -8.36 9.96 -4.93
C GLY A 46 -6.90 10.35 -5.18
N HIS A 47 -6.03 9.35 -5.27
CA HIS A 47 -4.59 9.51 -5.37
C HIS A 47 -4.05 9.00 -6.72
N ASN A 48 -2.76 9.23 -7.00
CA ASN A 48 -2.10 8.82 -8.24
C ASN A 48 -2.88 9.24 -9.51
N ARG A 49 -2.98 10.55 -9.77
CA ARG A 49 -3.68 11.09 -10.95
C ARG A 49 -2.75 11.88 -11.83
N SER A 50 -2.80 11.60 -13.14
CA SER A 50 -2.11 12.42 -14.13
C SER A 50 -2.76 13.79 -14.26
N VAL A 51 -1.99 14.75 -14.77
CA VAL A 51 -2.53 16.09 -15.07
C VAL A 51 -3.68 15.99 -16.07
N GLN A 52 -3.54 15.11 -17.08
CA GLN A 52 -4.56 14.88 -18.10
C GLN A 52 -5.89 14.44 -17.48
N GLU A 53 -5.87 13.45 -16.59
CA GLU A 53 -7.08 12.97 -15.90
C GLU A 53 -7.76 14.08 -15.08
N ILE A 54 -6.98 14.88 -14.34
CA ILE A 54 -7.53 15.96 -13.51
C ILE A 54 -8.15 17.06 -14.39
N VAL A 55 -7.45 17.49 -15.44
CA VAL A 55 -7.92 18.57 -16.31
C VAL A 55 -9.14 18.15 -17.11
N ASP A 56 -9.14 16.95 -17.68
CA ASP A 56 -10.31 16.43 -18.40
C ASP A 56 -11.51 16.28 -17.47
N CYS A 57 -11.30 15.82 -16.23
CA CYS A 57 -12.33 15.78 -15.20
C CYS A 57 -12.87 17.18 -14.90
N ALA A 58 -11.99 18.13 -14.59
CA ALA A 58 -12.36 19.49 -14.25
C ALA A 58 -13.17 20.18 -15.35
N ILE A 59 -12.82 19.94 -16.62
CA ILE A 59 -13.53 20.47 -17.79
C ILE A 59 -14.92 19.81 -17.92
N GLN A 60 -15.01 18.48 -17.85
CA GLN A 60 -16.30 17.78 -17.98
C GLN A 60 -17.26 18.15 -16.82
N GLU A 61 -16.72 18.38 -15.63
CA GLU A 61 -17.48 18.76 -14.43
C GLU A 61 -17.80 20.25 -14.35
N ASP A 62 -17.17 21.09 -15.18
CA ASP A 62 -17.26 22.55 -15.18
C ASP A 62 -17.03 23.17 -13.78
N VAL A 63 -15.90 22.80 -13.16
CA VAL A 63 -15.57 23.23 -11.80
C VAL A 63 -14.95 24.62 -11.74
N GLN A 64 -15.15 25.32 -10.62
CA GLN A 64 -14.46 26.59 -10.36
C GLN A 64 -13.01 26.39 -9.94
N GLY A 65 -12.70 25.26 -9.29
CA GLY A 65 -11.36 25.03 -8.76
C GLY A 65 -10.89 23.57 -8.73
N ILE A 66 -9.58 23.41 -8.76
CA ILE A 66 -8.85 22.17 -8.62
C ILE A 66 -7.95 22.29 -7.38
N ALA A 67 -7.97 21.31 -6.48
CA ALA A 67 -7.07 21.24 -5.34
C ALA A 67 -6.23 19.96 -5.39
N VAL A 68 -4.90 20.11 -5.43
CA VAL A 68 -3.96 18.98 -5.55
C VAL A 68 -2.93 18.93 -4.43
N THR A 69 -2.69 17.75 -3.88
CA THR A 69 -1.51 17.50 -3.03
C THR A 69 -0.37 16.85 -3.79
N SER A 70 0.87 17.30 -3.54
CA SER A 70 2.08 16.74 -4.18
C SER A 70 3.24 16.64 -3.18
N TYR A 71 3.54 15.41 -2.74
CA TYR A 71 4.61 15.09 -1.76
C TYR A 71 5.81 14.35 -2.36
N GLN A 72 5.73 13.91 -3.62
CA GLN A 72 6.77 13.09 -4.28
C GLN A 72 7.77 13.90 -5.12
N GLY A 73 7.78 15.23 -4.98
CA GLY A 73 8.53 16.11 -5.88
C GLY A 73 7.95 16.14 -7.31
N GLY A 74 8.63 16.87 -8.20
CA GLY A 74 8.17 17.15 -9.57
C GLY A 74 6.94 18.06 -9.64
N HIS A 75 6.60 18.73 -8.54
CA HIS A 75 5.43 19.61 -8.43
C HIS A 75 5.51 20.81 -9.37
N VAL A 76 6.71 21.35 -9.60
CA VAL A 76 6.88 22.50 -10.50
C VAL A 76 6.41 22.13 -11.91
N GLU A 77 6.94 21.05 -12.47
CA GLU A 77 6.56 20.55 -13.79
C GLU A 77 5.09 20.12 -13.83
N TYR A 78 4.61 19.47 -12.77
CA TYR A 78 3.22 19.01 -12.66
C TYR A 78 2.21 20.17 -12.71
N PHE A 79 2.39 21.19 -11.87
CA PHE A 79 1.48 22.34 -11.83
C PHE A 79 1.60 23.23 -13.07
N LYS A 80 2.82 23.44 -13.60
CA LYS A 80 2.99 24.17 -14.87
C LYS A 80 2.28 23.48 -16.01
N TYR A 81 2.44 22.15 -16.13
CA TYR A 81 1.74 21.38 -17.14
C TYR A 81 0.22 21.45 -17.00
N MET A 82 -0.30 21.45 -15.76
CA MET A 82 -1.74 21.66 -15.52
C MET A 82 -2.23 23.02 -15.99
N ILE A 83 -1.48 24.08 -15.68
CA ILE A 83 -1.81 25.44 -16.14
C ILE A 83 -1.74 25.54 -17.66
N ASP A 84 -0.73 24.95 -18.30
CA ASP A 84 -0.57 24.96 -19.75
C ASP A 84 -1.65 24.16 -20.45
N LEU A 85 -2.02 22.99 -19.94
CA LEU A 85 -3.08 22.17 -20.49
C LEU A 85 -4.46 22.86 -20.31
N LEU A 86 -4.70 23.53 -19.18
CA LEU A 86 -5.89 24.35 -19.01
C LEU A 86 -5.93 25.51 -20.02
N LYS A 87 -4.80 26.17 -20.29
CA LYS A 87 -4.72 27.23 -21.32
C LYS A 87 -4.97 26.66 -22.73
N GLU A 88 -4.35 25.52 -23.06
CA GLU A 88 -4.52 24.82 -24.35
C GLU A 88 -5.98 24.43 -24.60
N LYS A 89 -6.67 23.95 -23.57
CA LYS A 89 -8.10 23.61 -23.60
C LYS A 89 -9.03 24.82 -23.36
N GLU A 90 -8.50 26.04 -23.45
CA GLU A 90 -9.20 27.31 -23.25
C GLU A 90 -9.86 27.48 -21.87
N SER A 91 -9.53 26.65 -20.88
CA SER A 91 -10.12 26.54 -19.54
C SER A 91 -9.34 27.20 -18.41
N SER A 92 -8.68 28.32 -18.70
CA SER A 92 -7.88 29.11 -17.74
C SER A 92 -8.70 29.83 -16.64
N HIS A 93 -10.03 29.77 -16.67
CA HIS A 93 -10.86 30.33 -15.60
C HIS A 93 -10.83 29.44 -14.34
N ILE A 94 -10.56 28.14 -14.49
CA ILE A 94 -10.49 27.17 -13.40
C ILE A 94 -9.29 27.50 -12.52
N LYS A 95 -9.52 27.72 -11.23
CA LYS A 95 -8.49 28.07 -10.26
C LYS A 95 -7.74 26.83 -9.77
N VAL A 96 -6.42 26.86 -9.79
CA VAL A 96 -5.58 25.74 -9.33
C VAL A 96 -5.01 26.08 -7.96
N PHE A 97 -5.20 25.18 -7.00
CA PHE A 97 -4.68 25.25 -5.64
C PHE A 97 -3.82 24.03 -5.34
N GLY A 98 -2.83 24.18 -4.47
CA GLY A 98 -2.01 23.03 -4.07
C GLY A 98 -1.36 23.11 -2.71
N GLY A 99 -0.75 22.00 -2.31
CA GLY A 99 0.05 21.88 -1.09
C GLY A 99 0.92 20.62 -1.10
N GLY A 100 2.06 20.66 -0.42
CA GLY A 100 3.02 19.54 -0.39
C GLY A 100 3.85 19.47 0.89
N GLY A 101 3.37 20.11 1.98
CA GLY A 101 4.15 20.26 3.20
C GLY A 101 5.46 21.02 2.96
N GLY A 102 6.57 20.53 3.52
CA GLY A 102 7.91 21.09 3.32
C GLY A 102 8.53 20.78 1.95
N THR A 103 7.91 19.94 1.13
CA THR A 103 8.45 19.52 -0.17
C THR A 103 8.48 20.65 -1.21
N ILE A 104 7.54 21.61 -1.11
CA ILE A 104 7.44 22.75 -2.03
C ILE A 104 8.07 23.96 -1.36
N LEU A 105 9.21 24.40 -1.88
CA LEU A 105 10.00 25.48 -1.31
C LEU A 105 9.31 26.84 -1.54
N PRO A 106 9.54 27.85 -0.68
CA PRO A 106 8.96 29.19 -0.86
C PRO A 106 9.27 29.85 -2.21
N SER A 107 10.46 29.62 -2.78
CA SER A 107 10.83 30.09 -4.11
C SER A 107 9.99 29.44 -5.21
N GLU A 108 9.69 28.15 -5.08
CA GLU A 108 8.85 27.41 -6.03
C GLU A 108 7.38 27.78 -5.90
N ILE A 109 6.92 28.07 -4.67
CA ILE A 109 5.59 28.64 -4.45
C ILE A 109 5.44 29.95 -5.22
N GLN A 110 6.41 30.87 -5.09
CA GLN A 110 6.40 32.14 -5.83
C GLN A 110 6.44 31.92 -7.34
N GLU A 111 7.27 30.99 -7.82
CA GLU A 111 7.35 30.64 -9.23
C GLU A 111 6.01 30.10 -9.78
N LEU A 112 5.39 29.16 -9.07
CA LEU A 112 4.13 28.55 -9.46
C LEU A 112 2.96 29.55 -9.43
N GLU A 113 2.89 30.38 -8.39
CA GLU A 113 1.88 31.42 -8.27
C GLU A 113 2.05 32.48 -9.37
N ALA A 114 3.29 32.86 -9.71
CA ALA A 114 3.57 33.75 -10.84
C ALA A 114 3.24 33.12 -12.21
N TYR A 115 3.36 31.79 -12.34
CA TYR A 115 3.05 31.07 -13.58
C TYR A 115 1.54 30.99 -13.88
N GLY A 116 0.72 30.97 -12.82
CA GLY A 116 -0.75 30.95 -12.92
C GLY A 116 -1.48 30.12 -11.86
N VAL A 117 -0.77 29.44 -10.95
CA VAL A 117 -1.40 28.77 -9.81
C VAL A 117 -2.01 29.82 -8.88
N SER A 118 -3.23 29.58 -8.39
CA SER A 118 -3.97 30.59 -7.60
C SER A 118 -3.47 30.71 -6.17
N LYS A 119 -3.07 29.58 -5.55
CA LYS A 119 -2.39 29.56 -4.27
C LYS A 119 -1.72 28.20 -4.04
N ILE A 120 -0.48 28.20 -3.55
CA ILE A 120 0.10 27.02 -2.88
C ILE A 120 0.16 27.32 -1.38
N TYR A 121 -0.41 26.42 -0.56
CA TYR A 121 -0.41 26.54 0.90
C TYR A 121 0.82 25.86 1.51
N SER A 122 1.61 26.63 2.25
CA SER A 122 2.78 26.17 2.99
C SER A 122 2.42 25.70 4.41
N PRO A 123 3.33 24.98 5.11
CA PRO A 123 3.14 24.67 6.53
C PRO A 123 2.93 25.92 7.41
N ASP A 124 3.58 27.04 7.03
CA ASP A 124 3.43 28.31 7.73
C ASP A 124 2.04 28.92 7.55
N ASP A 125 1.43 28.79 6.36
CA ASP A 125 0.03 29.17 6.11
C ASP A 125 -0.94 28.34 6.96
N GLY A 126 -0.68 27.03 7.10
CA GLY A 126 -1.45 26.13 7.95
C GLY A 126 -1.42 26.53 9.43
N ARG A 127 -0.29 27.04 9.92
CA ARG A 127 -0.17 27.58 11.28
C ARG A 127 -0.91 28.91 11.43
N SER A 128 -0.75 29.84 10.48
CA SER A 128 -1.32 31.19 10.60
C SER A 128 -2.84 31.25 10.37
N LEU A 129 -3.34 30.49 9.40
CA LEU A 129 -4.74 30.51 9.00
C LEU A 129 -5.55 29.39 9.69
N GLY A 130 -4.89 28.31 10.11
CA GLY A 130 -5.56 27.06 10.48
C GLY A 130 -6.17 26.35 9.26
N LEU A 131 -6.59 25.10 9.45
CA LEU A 131 -7.17 24.28 8.38
C LEU A 131 -8.43 24.93 7.76
N GLN A 132 -9.36 25.40 8.59
CA GLN A 132 -10.58 26.05 8.10
C GLN A 132 -10.28 27.40 7.41
N GLY A 133 -9.27 28.15 7.88
CA GLY A 133 -8.91 29.43 7.26
C GLY A 133 -8.34 29.27 5.85
N MET A 134 -7.54 28.24 5.60
CA MET A 134 -7.07 27.91 4.25
C MET A 134 -8.24 27.58 3.32
N ILE A 135 -9.23 26.84 3.81
CA ILE A 135 -10.42 26.48 3.02
C ILE A 135 -11.31 27.70 2.75
N ASN A 136 -11.45 28.61 3.70
CA ASN A 136 -12.16 29.87 3.48
C ASN A 136 -11.53 30.70 2.36
N ASP A 137 -10.19 30.86 2.36
CA ASP A 137 -9.46 31.57 1.29
C ASP A 137 -9.67 30.90 -0.08
N LEU A 138 -9.56 29.57 -0.12
CA LEU A 138 -9.78 28.77 -1.32
C LEU A 138 -11.21 28.97 -1.89
N LEU A 139 -12.24 28.92 -1.03
CA LEU A 139 -13.63 29.13 -1.44
C LEU A 139 -13.88 30.55 -1.94
N GLN A 140 -13.38 31.57 -1.23
CA GLN A 140 -13.55 32.98 -1.62
C GLN A 140 -12.95 33.28 -2.99
N LYS A 141 -11.75 32.74 -3.29
CA LYS A 141 -11.09 32.90 -4.60
C LYS A 141 -11.81 32.18 -5.74
N SER A 142 -12.67 31.23 -5.41
CA SER A 142 -13.38 30.38 -6.37
C SER A 142 -14.86 30.73 -6.48
N ASP A 143 -15.37 31.73 -5.74
CA ASP A 143 -16.79 32.06 -5.70
C ASP A 143 -17.23 32.91 -6.91
N PHE A 144 -17.27 32.27 -8.07
CA PHE A 144 -17.72 32.86 -9.33
C PHE A 144 -18.56 31.88 -10.16
N ILE A 145 -19.25 32.42 -11.15
CA ILE A 145 -19.99 31.64 -12.15
C ILE A 145 -19.04 31.32 -13.32
N PRO A 146 -18.86 30.03 -13.71
CA PRO A 146 -18.07 29.67 -14.88
C PRO A 146 -18.51 30.43 -16.16
N PRO A 147 -17.57 30.79 -17.04
CA PRO A 147 -17.87 31.58 -18.23
C PRO A 147 -18.67 30.79 -19.27
N HIS A 148 -19.61 31.44 -19.96
CA HIS A 148 -20.32 30.88 -21.12
C HIS A 148 -19.65 31.32 -22.42
N ARG A 149 -18.96 30.40 -23.11
CA ARG A 149 -18.10 30.73 -24.26
C ARG A 149 -18.82 30.67 -25.59
N PHE A 150 -19.73 29.73 -25.75
CA PHE A 150 -20.35 29.46 -27.04
C PHE A 150 -21.60 30.34 -27.27
N ASN A 151 -21.41 31.62 -27.55
CA ASN A 151 -22.49 32.56 -27.89
C ASN A 151 -23.00 32.34 -29.33
N GLY A 152 -23.96 31.41 -29.50
CA GLY A 152 -24.70 31.20 -30.77
C GLY A 152 -24.24 30.00 -31.62
N ASN A 153 -23.11 29.36 -31.28
CA ASN A 153 -22.61 28.14 -31.96
C ASN A 153 -22.61 26.88 -31.04
N LEU A 154 -23.26 26.98 -29.88
CA LEU A 154 -23.25 25.95 -28.83
C LEU A 154 -23.72 24.58 -29.35
N PHE A 155 -24.81 24.55 -30.11
CA PHE A 155 -25.38 23.31 -30.64
C PHE A 155 -24.44 22.58 -31.61
N ALA A 156 -23.73 23.30 -32.48
CA ALA A 156 -22.82 22.67 -33.44
C ALA A 156 -21.62 22.03 -32.73
N GLU A 157 -21.14 22.64 -31.65
CA GLU A 157 -20.04 22.12 -30.83
C GLU A 157 -20.48 20.93 -29.97
N ILE A 158 -21.70 20.94 -29.42
CA ILE A 158 -22.31 19.77 -28.75
C ILE A 158 -22.33 18.57 -29.70
N ARG A 159 -22.76 18.74 -30.96
CA ARG A 159 -22.76 17.65 -31.96
C ARG A 159 -21.38 17.08 -32.28
N LYS A 160 -20.34 17.91 -32.18
CA LYS A 160 -18.93 17.45 -32.29
C LYS A 160 -18.43 16.74 -31.04
N LYS A 161 -19.30 16.52 -30.04
CA LYS A 161 -18.95 15.96 -28.72
C LYS A 161 -17.89 16.79 -28.00
N ASN A 162 -17.89 18.12 -28.22
CA ASN A 162 -16.97 19.02 -27.55
C ASN A 162 -17.26 19.01 -26.04
N PRO A 163 -16.33 18.54 -25.18
CA PRO A 163 -16.60 18.37 -23.76
C PRO A 163 -16.90 19.69 -23.05
N ILE A 164 -16.31 20.80 -23.49
CA ILE A 164 -16.55 22.13 -22.92
C ILE A 164 -17.97 22.57 -23.21
N ALA A 165 -18.42 22.44 -24.46
CA ALA A 165 -19.77 22.84 -24.87
C ALA A 165 -20.85 22.02 -24.15
N ILE A 166 -20.63 20.71 -23.97
CA ILE A 166 -21.54 19.85 -23.21
C ILE A 166 -21.56 20.26 -21.73
N ALA A 167 -20.40 20.48 -21.12
CA ALA A 167 -20.29 20.82 -19.70
C ALA A 167 -20.94 22.19 -19.39
N GLU A 168 -20.66 23.22 -20.19
CA GLU A 168 -21.29 24.55 -20.06
C GLU A 168 -22.82 24.47 -20.22
N SER A 169 -23.31 23.65 -21.16
CA SER A 169 -24.75 23.45 -21.39
C SER A 169 -25.43 22.82 -20.18
N ILE A 170 -24.80 21.82 -19.58
CA ILE A 170 -25.32 21.18 -18.37
C ILE A 170 -25.31 22.17 -17.21
N SER A 171 -24.23 22.94 -17.00
CA SER A 171 -24.17 23.98 -15.96
C SER A 171 -25.21 25.09 -16.16
N LEU A 172 -25.50 25.46 -17.41
CA LEU A 172 -26.58 26.38 -17.75
C LEU A 172 -27.96 25.83 -17.36
N VAL A 173 -28.21 24.54 -17.63
CA VAL A 173 -29.43 23.85 -17.18
C VAL A 173 -29.52 23.89 -15.65
N GLU A 174 -28.45 23.55 -14.94
CA GLU A 174 -28.40 23.53 -13.47
C GLU A 174 -28.59 24.92 -12.83
N SER A 175 -28.13 25.99 -13.48
CA SER A 175 -28.23 27.37 -12.98
C SER A 175 -29.57 28.04 -13.33
N SER A 176 -30.24 27.61 -14.41
CA SER A 176 -31.52 28.16 -14.88
C SER A 176 -32.66 28.08 -13.87
N GLU A 177 -32.61 27.14 -12.93
CA GLU A 177 -33.62 27.00 -11.87
C GLU A 177 -33.44 28.00 -10.72
N ASN A 178 -32.22 28.51 -10.49
CA ASN A 178 -31.93 29.42 -9.38
C ASN A 178 -32.21 30.89 -9.73
N ASP A 179 -32.09 31.29 -11.00
CA ASP A 179 -32.41 32.64 -11.47
C ASP A 179 -32.93 32.63 -12.93
N PRO A 180 -34.17 32.16 -13.16
CA PRO A 180 -34.74 31.97 -14.51
C PRO A 180 -34.87 33.26 -15.33
N LYS A 181 -34.66 34.43 -14.72
CA LYS A 181 -34.71 35.74 -15.41
C LYS A 181 -33.40 36.13 -16.10
N LYS A 182 -32.29 35.43 -15.83
CA LYS A 182 -30.96 35.77 -16.37
C LYS A 182 -30.52 34.92 -17.57
N ILE A 183 -31.25 33.87 -17.93
CA ILE A 183 -30.87 32.96 -19.01
C ILE A 183 -31.83 33.11 -20.19
N ASP A 184 -31.28 33.35 -21.38
CA ASP A 184 -32.04 33.40 -22.63
C ASP A 184 -32.67 32.01 -22.91
N PRO A 185 -34.00 31.88 -22.98
CA PRO A 185 -34.68 30.61 -23.24
C PRO A 185 -34.21 29.94 -24.54
N GLY A 186 -33.77 30.70 -25.54
CA GLY A 186 -33.23 30.17 -26.80
C GLY A 186 -31.88 29.46 -26.66
N LYS A 187 -31.15 29.69 -25.56
CA LYS A 187 -29.90 28.98 -25.24
C LYS A 187 -30.11 27.64 -24.53
N LEU A 188 -31.35 27.31 -24.18
CA LEU A 188 -31.75 26.06 -23.51
C LEU A 188 -32.56 25.14 -24.44
N ASP A 189 -32.61 25.44 -25.74
CA ASP A 189 -33.24 24.58 -26.75
C ASP A 189 -32.19 23.68 -27.41
N PHE A 190 -32.25 22.39 -27.11
CA PHE A 190 -31.31 21.37 -27.59
C PHE A 190 -32.06 20.41 -28.54
N PRO A 191 -32.06 20.67 -29.86
CA PRO A 191 -32.81 19.85 -30.79
C PRO A 191 -32.28 18.41 -30.83
N LEU A 192 -33.16 17.47 -30.54
CA LEU A 192 -32.87 16.04 -30.48
C LEU A 192 -32.21 15.53 -31.77
N SER A 193 -31.24 14.63 -31.63
CA SER A 193 -30.61 13.97 -32.78
C SER A 193 -31.62 13.11 -33.56
N LYS A 194 -31.36 12.92 -34.86
CA LYS A 194 -32.07 11.94 -35.69
C LYS A 194 -31.61 10.50 -35.42
N LYS A 195 -30.47 10.33 -34.72
CA LYS A 195 -29.93 9.05 -34.31
C LYS A 195 -30.71 8.52 -33.10
N THR A 196 -31.01 7.23 -33.09
CA THR A 196 -31.53 6.55 -31.90
C THR A 196 -30.39 6.38 -30.89
N ILE A 197 -30.53 7.00 -29.72
CA ILE A 197 -29.52 6.98 -28.66
C ILE A 197 -30.15 6.36 -27.41
N PRO A 198 -29.88 5.08 -27.11
CA PRO A 198 -30.40 4.42 -25.92
C PRO A 198 -29.91 5.07 -24.62
N ILE A 199 -30.79 5.17 -23.63
CA ILE A 199 -30.44 5.49 -22.25
C ILE A 199 -30.53 4.22 -21.38
N LEU A 200 -29.40 3.80 -20.82
CA LEU A 200 -29.32 2.76 -19.80
C LEU A 200 -29.36 3.40 -18.40
N GLY A 201 -30.41 3.11 -17.64
CA GLY A 201 -30.52 3.48 -16.23
C GLY A 201 -29.97 2.40 -15.33
N ILE A 202 -28.95 2.71 -14.54
CA ILE A 202 -28.37 1.83 -13.52
C ILE A 202 -28.81 2.34 -12.14
N THR A 203 -29.61 1.55 -11.44
CA THR A 203 -30.06 1.86 -10.08
C THR A 203 -29.83 0.69 -9.15
N GLY A 204 -29.94 0.90 -7.84
CA GLY A 204 -29.63 -0.12 -6.86
C GLY A 204 -29.44 0.40 -5.46
N THR A 205 -29.35 -0.53 -4.50
CA THR A 205 -29.13 -0.18 -3.10
C THR A 205 -27.76 0.49 -2.90
N GLY A 206 -27.68 1.36 -1.88
CA GLY A 206 -26.43 2.01 -1.49
C GLY A 206 -25.32 0.98 -1.22
N GLY A 207 -24.15 1.16 -1.84
CA GLY A 207 -23.01 0.26 -1.66
C GLY A 207 -23.11 -1.09 -2.38
N ALA A 208 -24.11 -1.33 -3.23
CA ALA A 208 -24.20 -2.56 -4.04
C ALA A 208 -23.08 -2.71 -5.07
N GLY A 209 -22.34 -1.63 -5.36
CA GLY A 209 -21.25 -1.60 -6.34
C GLY A 209 -21.69 -1.16 -7.74
N LYS A 210 -22.67 -0.25 -7.81
CA LYS A 210 -23.18 0.33 -9.06
C LYS A 210 -22.06 0.96 -9.89
N SER A 211 -21.35 1.95 -9.36
CA SER A 211 -20.26 2.64 -10.07
C SER A 211 -19.12 1.70 -10.50
N SER A 212 -18.78 0.70 -9.67
CA SER A 212 -17.81 -0.34 -10.06
C SER A 212 -18.31 -1.21 -11.22
N LEU A 213 -19.59 -1.59 -11.21
CA LEU A 213 -20.19 -2.37 -12.29
C LEU A 213 -20.33 -1.52 -13.56
N THR A 214 -20.73 -0.25 -13.43
CA THR A 214 -20.75 0.74 -14.53
C THR A 214 -19.39 0.82 -15.20
N ASP A 215 -18.30 0.96 -14.42
CA ASP A 215 -16.93 0.98 -14.95
C ASP A 215 -16.56 -0.31 -15.69
N GLU A 216 -16.89 -1.47 -15.13
CA GLU A 216 -16.65 -2.76 -15.81
C GLU A 216 -17.43 -2.85 -17.13
N LEU A 217 -18.69 -2.39 -17.18
CA LEU A 217 -19.49 -2.38 -18.40
C LEU A 217 -18.92 -1.41 -19.45
N VAL A 218 -18.48 -0.22 -19.03
CA VAL A 218 -17.79 0.76 -19.89
C VAL A 218 -16.51 0.15 -20.45
N ARG A 219 -15.72 -0.55 -19.61
CA ARG A 219 -14.51 -1.26 -20.03
C ARG A 219 -14.81 -2.26 -21.16
N ARG A 220 -15.80 -3.14 -20.97
CA ARG A 220 -16.21 -4.10 -22.01
C ARG A 220 -16.65 -3.34 -23.26
N PHE A 221 -17.47 -2.31 -23.13
CA PHE A 221 -17.97 -1.53 -24.26
C PHE A 221 -16.86 -0.90 -25.11
N ILE A 222 -15.87 -0.28 -24.47
CA ILE A 222 -14.73 0.35 -25.15
C ILE A 222 -13.82 -0.69 -25.82
N HIS A 223 -13.67 -1.87 -25.21
CA HIS A 223 -12.92 -2.99 -25.79
C HIS A 223 -13.65 -3.68 -26.94
N ASP A 224 -14.97 -3.81 -26.83
CA ASP A 224 -15.80 -4.54 -27.79
C ASP A 224 -16.02 -3.75 -29.09
N PHE A 225 -16.11 -2.42 -28.97
CA PHE A 225 -16.33 -1.52 -30.09
C PHE A 225 -15.20 -0.49 -30.17
N GLU A 226 -14.52 -0.40 -31.31
CA GLU A 226 -13.43 0.56 -31.52
C GLU A 226 -13.93 1.99 -31.84
N ASP A 227 -15.13 2.12 -32.40
CA ASP A 227 -15.66 3.36 -32.98
C ASP A 227 -16.76 4.05 -32.14
N LYS A 228 -17.33 3.36 -31.15
CA LYS A 228 -18.51 3.84 -30.40
C LYS A 228 -18.14 4.72 -29.21
N THR A 229 -19.06 5.62 -28.87
CA THR A 229 -18.91 6.65 -27.85
C THR A 229 -19.99 6.55 -26.78
N ILE A 230 -19.63 6.84 -25.53
CA ILE A 230 -20.52 6.70 -24.37
C ILE A 230 -20.50 7.95 -23.49
N ALA A 231 -21.67 8.34 -22.97
CA ALA A 231 -21.80 9.40 -21.98
C ALA A 231 -22.39 8.85 -20.67
N ILE A 232 -21.95 9.38 -19.54
CA ILE A 232 -22.31 8.91 -18.20
C ILE A 232 -22.78 10.09 -17.36
N ILE A 233 -23.96 9.97 -16.75
CA ILE A 233 -24.43 10.84 -15.67
C ILE A 233 -24.47 10.01 -14.41
N SER A 234 -23.76 10.44 -13.36
CA SER A 234 -23.80 9.78 -12.05
C SER A 234 -24.33 10.74 -11.00
N VAL A 235 -25.16 10.25 -10.08
CA VAL A 235 -25.83 11.06 -9.05
C VAL A 235 -25.47 10.57 -7.66
N ASP A 236 -24.93 11.47 -6.83
CA ASP A 236 -24.55 11.22 -5.44
C ASP A 236 -25.38 12.07 -4.45
N PRO A 237 -25.61 11.60 -3.21
CA PRO A 237 -26.43 12.31 -2.24
C PRO A 237 -25.75 13.57 -1.65
N SER A 238 -26.51 14.65 -1.49
CA SER A 238 -26.04 15.88 -0.82
C SER A 238 -26.18 15.83 0.71
N LYS A 239 -25.28 16.52 1.45
CA LYS A 239 -25.41 16.72 2.90
C LYS A 239 -26.43 17.81 3.22
N ARG A 240 -27.54 17.44 3.85
CA ARG A 240 -28.63 18.35 4.23
C ARG A 240 -28.21 19.57 5.06
N LYS A 241 -27.26 19.41 5.99
CA LYS A 241 -26.88 20.48 6.93
C LYS A 241 -26.03 21.57 6.30
N THR A 242 -25.17 21.20 5.35
CA THR A 242 -24.16 22.10 4.78
C THR A 242 -24.43 22.48 3.33
N GLY A 243 -25.28 21.71 2.63
CA GLY A 243 -25.55 21.88 1.20
C GLY A 243 -24.45 21.35 0.27
N GLY A 244 -23.30 20.94 0.83
CA GLY A 244 -22.20 20.34 0.08
C GLY A 244 -22.43 18.85 -0.23
N ALA A 245 -21.67 18.31 -1.17
CA ALA A 245 -21.77 16.91 -1.59
C ALA A 245 -20.39 16.29 -1.82
N LEU A 246 -20.27 14.98 -1.60
CA LEU A 246 -19.10 14.22 -2.04
C LEU A 246 -19.54 13.42 -3.25
N LEU A 247 -19.08 13.83 -4.42
CA LEU A 247 -19.35 13.18 -5.70
C LEU A 247 -18.28 12.08 -5.87
N GLY A 248 -18.60 10.91 -5.35
CA GLY A 248 -17.70 9.79 -5.14
C GLY A 248 -17.79 8.68 -6.18
N ASP A 249 -18.74 8.71 -7.11
CA ASP A 249 -18.83 7.68 -8.15
C ASP A 249 -17.59 7.66 -9.07
N ARG A 250 -17.10 8.84 -9.45
CA ARG A 250 -15.99 9.00 -10.40
C ARG A 250 -14.67 8.38 -9.93
N ILE A 251 -14.45 8.26 -8.61
CA ILE A 251 -13.23 7.64 -8.08
C ILE A 251 -13.12 6.14 -8.43
N ARG A 252 -14.27 5.47 -8.62
CA ARG A 252 -14.35 4.02 -8.86
C ARG A 252 -14.14 3.66 -10.32
N MET A 253 -14.18 4.65 -11.21
CA MET A 253 -14.18 4.45 -12.66
C MET A 253 -12.76 4.58 -13.22
N ASN A 254 -12.12 3.45 -13.53
CA ASN A 254 -10.78 3.41 -14.12
C ASN A 254 -10.82 3.56 -15.65
N SER A 255 -11.90 3.11 -16.30
CA SER A 255 -11.98 2.96 -17.75
C SER A 255 -12.53 4.19 -18.47
N ILE A 256 -12.88 5.25 -17.72
CA ILE A 256 -13.50 6.47 -18.26
C ILE A 256 -12.48 7.52 -18.73
N SER A 257 -11.19 7.34 -18.44
CA SER A 257 -10.12 8.19 -18.99
C SER A 257 -9.83 7.78 -20.43
N HIS A 258 -10.81 8.03 -21.31
CA HIS A 258 -10.75 7.67 -22.71
C HIS A 258 -11.45 8.75 -23.55
N PRO A 259 -10.89 9.18 -24.71
CA PRO A 259 -11.49 10.21 -25.58
C PRO A 259 -12.91 9.91 -26.09
N ARG A 260 -13.42 8.69 -25.87
CA ARG A 260 -14.74 8.21 -26.32
C ARG A 260 -15.76 8.20 -25.19
N VAL A 261 -15.35 8.61 -23.99
CA VAL A 261 -16.16 8.59 -22.77
C VAL A 261 -16.30 10.02 -22.24
N TYR A 262 -17.53 10.44 -21.97
CA TYR A 262 -17.85 11.67 -21.25
C TYR A 262 -18.55 11.34 -19.94
N MET A 263 -18.17 11.98 -18.83
CA MET A 263 -18.84 11.78 -17.54
C MET A 263 -19.15 13.11 -16.85
N ARG A 264 -20.34 13.22 -16.27
CA ARG A 264 -20.76 14.34 -15.41
C ARG A 264 -21.35 13.82 -14.10
N SER A 265 -20.86 14.34 -12.97
CA SER A 265 -21.41 14.04 -11.65
C SER A 265 -22.40 15.11 -11.17
N PHE A 266 -23.50 14.66 -10.58
CA PHE A 266 -24.55 15.49 -9.99
C PHE A 266 -24.71 15.19 -8.50
N ALA A 267 -25.05 16.22 -7.74
CA ALA A 267 -25.56 16.05 -6.39
C ALA A 267 -27.10 15.97 -6.42
N THR A 268 -27.74 15.21 -5.53
CA THR A 268 -29.23 15.16 -5.47
C THR A 268 -29.87 16.52 -5.17
N ARG A 269 -29.20 17.37 -4.38
CA ARG A 269 -29.62 18.72 -3.92
C ARG A 269 -30.93 18.80 -3.14
N GLU A 270 -31.71 17.71 -3.10
CA GLU A 270 -32.93 17.54 -2.33
C GLU A 270 -32.88 16.27 -1.47
N ALA A 271 -33.73 16.21 -0.45
CA ALA A 271 -33.82 15.06 0.46
C ALA A 271 -34.78 14.00 -0.09
N ASN A 272 -34.40 12.73 0.02
CA ASN A 272 -35.21 11.55 -0.34
C ASN A 272 -35.54 11.42 -1.85
N ILE A 273 -34.66 11.90 -2.72
CA ILE A 273 -34.78 11.74 -4.18
C ILE A 273 -33.51 11.06 -4.69
N ALA A 274 -33.66 10.12 -5.61
CA ALA A 274 -32.54 9.33 -6.16
C ALA A 274 -31.90 10.00 -7.38
N LEU A 275 -32.66 10.89 -8.04
CA LEU A 275 -32.24 11.66 -9.21
C LEU A 275 -32.38 13.18 -8.98
N ASN A 276 -31.46 13.94 -9.56
CA ASN A 276 -31.59 15.39 -9.62
C ASN A 276 -32.61 15.78 -10.71
N ARG A 277 -33.48 16.76 -10.43
CA ARG A 277 -34.52 17.23 -11.36
C ARG A 277 -33.97 17.71 -12.72
N ASN A 278 -32.72 18.19 -12.72
CA ASN A 278 -32.02 18.64 -13.92
C ASN A 278 -31.45 17.51 -14.78
N VAL A 279 -31.45 16.25 -14.31
CA VAL A 279 -30.96 15.10 -15.09
C VAL A 279 -31.74 14.98 -16.40
N LYS A 280 -33.07 15.12 -16.36
CA LYS A 280 -33.91 14.98 -17.56
C LYS A 280 -33.53 15.97 -18.67
N LYS A 281 -33.36 17.25 -18.33
CA LYS A 281 -32.91 18.27 -19.29
C LYS A 281 -31.45 18.09 -19.71
N SER A 282 -30.59 17.60 -18.81
CA SER A 282 -29.19 17.29 -19.12
C SER A 282 -29.07 16.11 -20.10
N LEU A 283 -30.01 15.16 -20.05
CA LEU A 283 -30.10 14.08 -21.04
C LEU A 283 -30.47 14.60 -22.43
N ASP A 284 -31.25 15.68 -22.55
CA ASP A 284 -31.53 16.32 -23.84
C ASP A 284 -30.25 16.90 -24.48
N VAL A 285 -29.35 17.44 -23.66
CA VAL A 285 -28.00 17.87 -24.09
C VAL A 285 -27.20 16.68 -24.62
N LEU A 286 -27.16 15.57 -23.87
CA LEU A 286 -26.41 14.37 -24.27
C LEU A 286 -27.01 13.64 -25.49
N LYS A 287 -28.33 13.68 -25.66
CA LYS A 287 -29.00 13.19 -26.88
C LYS A 287 -28.67 14.07 -28.08
N SER A 288 -28.43 15.36 -27.85
CA SER A 288 -28.06 16.30 -28.90
C SER A 288 -26.59 16.17 -29.35
N SER A 289 -25.71 15.56 -28.55
CA SER A 289 -24.29 15.35 -28.89
C SER A 289 -23.99 14.07 -29.68
N GLU A 290 -25.03 13.27 -29.99
CA GLU A 290 -24.93 12.10 -30.86
C GLU A 290 -23.98 10.99 -30.36
N PHE A 291 -23.90 10.80 -29.03
CA PHE A 291 -23.28 9.60 -28.43
C PHE A 291 -23.99 8.33 -28.90
N ASP A 292 -23.35 7.16 -28.76
CA ASP A 292 -23.95 5.87 -29.11
C ASP A 292 -24.76 5.28 -27.96
N LEU A 293 -24.35 5.54 -26.72
CA LEU A 293 -25.02 5.09 -25.50
C LEU A 293 -24.91 6.16 -24.41
N VAL A 294 -25.99 6.37 -23.65
CA VAL A 294 -25.98 7.19 -22.44
C VAL A 294 -26.28 6.30 -21.23
N ILE A 295 -25.46 6.38 -20.19
CA ILE A 295 -25.67 5.71 -18.91
C ILE A 295 -26.08 6.74 -17.86
N VAL A 296 -27.09 6.42 -17.05
CA VAL A 296 -27.51 7.20 -15.89
C VAL A 296 -27.43 6.33 -14.65
N GLU A 297 -26.52 6.66 -13.74
CA GLU A 297 -26.40 6.02 -12.43
C GLU A 297 -27.07 6.87 -11.34
N THR A 298 -27.97 6.26 -10.56
CA THR A 298 -28.65 6.94 -9.45
C THR A 298 -27.84 6.96 -8.16
N ALA A 299 -28.24 7.82 -7.22
CA ALA A 299 -27.86 7.63 -5.81
C ALA A 299 -28.40 6.29 -5.29
N GLY A 300 -27.89 5.81 -4.15
CA GLY A 300 -28.39 4.58 -3.52
C GLY A 300 -29.88 4.70 -3.19
N ILE A 301 -30.70 3.78 -3.72
CA ILE A 301 -32.16 3.78 -3.54
C ILE A 301 -32.64 2.87 -2.40
N GLY A 302 -33.81 3.20 -1.87
CA GLY A 302 -34.62 2.34 -1.01
C GLY A 302 -35.41 1.29 -1.81
N GLN A 303 -36.32 0.59 -1.14
CA GLN A 303 -37.10 -0.51 -1.74
C GLN A 303 -38.21 -0.03 -2.70
N SER A 304 -38.72 1.20 -2.51
CA SER A 304 -39.87 1.76 -3.24
C SER A 304 -39.52 2.79 -4.32
N ASP A 305 -38.23 3.04 -4.58
CA ASP A 305 -37.83 4.08 -5.53
C ASP A 305 -37.68 3.50 -6.94
N SER A 306 -38.38 4.08 -7.91
CA SER A 306 -38.38 3.65 -9.32
C SER A 306 -38.13 4.80 -10.31
N GLU A 307 -37.70 5.97 -9.82
CA GLU A 307 -37.53 7.22 -10.60
C GLU A 307 -36.65 7.07 -11.85
N ILE A 308 -35.69 6.14 -11.83
CA ILE A 308 -34.81 5.89 -12.99
C ILE A 308 -35.58 5.44 -14.24
N THR A 309 -36.73 4.79 -14.06
CA THR A 309 -37.56 4.27 -15.15
C THR A 309 -38.24 5.39 -15.94
N GLU A 310 -38.35 6.59 -15.36
CA GLU A 310 -38.93 7.76 -16.03
C GLU A 310 -37.96 8.45 -17.02
N VAL A 311 -36.66 8.17 -16.89
CA VAL A 311 -35.60 8.82 -17.68
C VAL A 311 -34.74 7.84 -18.48
N SER A 312 -34.87 6.54 -18.23
CA SER A 312 -34.11 5.49 -18.94
C SER A 312 -35.00 4.71 -19.90
N ASP A 313 -34.41 4.28 -21.02
CA ASP A 313 -35.10 3.42 -21.96
C ASP A 313 -34.88 1.94 -21.64
N LEU A 314 -33.81 1.57 -20.93
CA LEU A 314 -33.54 0.25 -20.39
C LEU A 314 -33.00 0.39 -18.96
N SER A 315 -33.43 -0.46 -18.04
CA SER A 315 -33.07 -0.36 -16.63
C SER A 315 -32.36 -1.62 -16.10
N LEU A 316 -31.25 -1.39 -15.38
CA LEU A 316 -30.46 -2.40 -14.69
C LEU A 316 -30.55 -2.17 -13.18
N TYR A 317 -31.12 -3.13 -12.45
CA TYR A 317 -31.16 -3.10 -10.99
C TYR A 317 -29.98 -3.86 -10.39
N VAL A 318 -29.19 -3.18 -9.57
CA VAL A 318 -28.00 -3.74 -8.90
C VAL A 318 -28.28 -3.92 -7.41
N MET A 319 -28.10 -5.14 -6.92
CA MET A 319 -28.30 -5.48 -5.51
C MET A 319 -27.18 -6.37 -4.98
N THR A 320 -27.15 -6.62 -3.67
CA THR A 320 -26.23 -7.59 -3.06
C THR A 320 -26.98 -8.87 -2.65
N PRO A 321 -26.27 -9.97 -2.37
CA PRO A 321 -26.88 -11.15 -1.75
C PRO A 321 -27.54 -10.91 -0.39
N GLU A 322 -27.24 -9.78 0.26
CA GLU A 322 -27.69 -9.47 1.63
C GLU A 322 -28.95 -8.58 1.61
N PHE A 323 -30.11 -9.15 1.22
CA PHE A 323 -31.40 -8.43 1.19
C PHE A 323 -32.37 -8.84 2.31
N GLY A 324 -31.93 -9.67 3.25
CA GLY A 324 -32.75 -10.21 4.34
C GLY A 324 -33.51 -11.48 3.93
N ALA A 325 -34.77 -11.60 4.36
CA ALA A 325 -35.60 -12.75 3.99
C ALA A 325 -36.11 -12.63 2.54
N ALA A 326 -36.36 -13.76 1.87
CA ALA A 326 -36.89 -13.78 0.50
C ALA A 326 -38.20 -12.98 0.32
N THR A 327 -39.02 -12.85 1.36
CA THR A 327 -40.25 -12.03 1.34
C THR A 327 -39.99 -10.53 1.22
N GLN A 328 -38.76 -10.06 1.45
CA GLN A 328 -38.40 -8.66 1.20
C GLN A 328 -38.33 -8.35 -0.29
N LEU A 329 -38.04 -9.35 -1.14
CA LEU A 329 -37.99 -9.17 -2.60
C LEU A 329 -39.36 -8.77 -3.17
N GLU A 330 -40.46 -9.15 -2.51
CA GLU A 330 -41.83 -8.74 -2.88
C GLU A 330 -42.10 -7.25 -2.66
N LYS A 331 -41.22 -6.54 -1.94
CA LYS A 331 -41.35 -5.11 -1.65
C LYS A 331 -40.42 -4.23 -2.48
N ILE A 332 -39.58 -4.84 -3.32
CA ILE A 332 -38.61 -4.11 -4.13
C ILE A 332 -39.25 -3.82 -5.48
N ASP A 333 -39.75 -2.59 -5.65
CA ASP A 333 -40.46 -2.16 -6.86
C ASP A 333 -39.58 -2.35 -8.11
N MET A 334 -38.28 -2.10 -8.01
CA MET A 334 -37.36 -2.26 -9.13
C MET A 334 -37.28 -3.69 -9.69
N ILE A 335 -37.65 -4.74 -8.92
CA ILE A 335 -37.72 -6.10 -9.48
C ILE A 335 -38.82 -6.20 -10.55
N ASP A 336 -39.90 -5.42 -10.42
CA ASP A 336 -41.02 -5.41 -11.35
C ASP A 336 -40.71 -4.59 -12.61
N TYR A 337 -39.89 -3.54 -12.49
CA TYR A 337 -39.58 -2.64 -13.60
C TYR A 337 -38.26 -2.93 -14.33
N ALA A 338 -37.27 -3.55 -13.66
CA ALA A 338 -35.94 -3.78 -14.25
C ALA A 338 -36.00 -4.66 -15.51
N ASP A 339 -35.26 -4.30 -16.56
CA ASP A 339 -35.07 -5.17 -17.72
C ASP A 339 -34.04 -6.27 -17.40
N LEU A 340 -33.01 -5.92 -16.63
CA LEU A 340 -31.93 -6.80 -16.18
C LEU A 340 -31.69 -6.61 -14.67
N ILE A 341 -31.33 -7.67 -13.96
CA ILE A 341 -30.91 -7.59 -12.55
C ILE A 341 -29.49 -8.12 -12.39
N ALA A 342 -28.62 -7.35 -11.75
CA ALA A 342 -27.31 -7.78 -11.30
C ALA A 342 -27.32 -7.99 -9.78
N VAL A 343 -27.23 -9.25 -9.35
CA VAL A 343 -26.88 -9.58 -7.97
C VAL A 343 -25.35 -9.48 -7.88
N ASN A 344 -24.85 -8.31 -7.53
CA ASN A 344 -23.43 -8.03 -7.45
C ASN A 344 -22.85 -8.41 -6.08
N LYS A 345 -21.52 -8.57 -5.99
CA LYS A 345 -20.83 -9.12 -4.82
C LYS A 345 -21.24 -10.58 -4.56
N CYS A 346 -21.35 -11.37 -5.63
CA CYS A 346 -21.64 -12.80 -5.55
C CYS A 346 -20.54 -13.64 -4.89
N ASP A 347 -19.43 -13.00 -4.53
CA ASP A 347 -18.40 -13.55 -3.66
C ASP A 347 -18.84 -13.68 -2.19
N LYS A 348 -19.96 -13.04 -1.81
CA LYS A 348 -20.56 -13.13 -0.47
C LYS A 348 -21.32 -14.43 -0.24
N ARG A 349 -21.41 -14.82 1.03
CA ARG A 349 -22.14 -16.01 1.47
C ARG A 349 -23.63 -15.90 1.10
N GLY A 350 -24.20 -16.99 0.59
CA GLY A 350 -25.60 -17.06 0.20
C GLY A 350 -25.91 -16.49 -1.19
N ALA A 351 -24.89 -16.11 -1.98
CA ALA A 351 -25.08 -15.57 -3.33
C ALA A 351 -25.89 -16.47 -4.27
N LEU A 352 -25.68 -17.79 -4.24
CA LEU A 352 -26.42 -18.72 -5.10
C LEU A 352 -27.91 -18.79 -4.70
N ASP A 353 -28.22 -18.81 -3.41
CA ASP A 353 -29.60 -18.75 -2.92
C ASP A 353 -30.24 -17.40 -3.27
N ALA A 354 -29.49 -16.31 -3.10
CA ALA A 354 -29.91 -14.97 -3.48
C ALA A 354 -30.29 -14.86 -4.97
N ILE A 355 -29.43 -15.35 -5.88
CA ILE A 355 -29.71 -15.38 -7.33
C ILE A 355 -31.00 -16.15 -7.59
N ARG A 356 -31.13 -17.36 -7.04
CA ARG A 356 -32.32 -18.21 -7.22
C ARG A 356 -33.59 -17.52 -6.74
N ASP A 357 -33.54 -16.89 -5.57
CA ASP A 357 -34.71 -16.26 -4.97
C ASP A 357 -35.13 -15.01 -5.76
N VAL A 358 -34.16 -14.23 -6.25
CA VAL A 358 -34.39 -13.09 -7.15
C VAL A 358 -34.93 -13.55 -8.51
N GLN A 359 -34.39 -14.62 -9.11
CA GLN A 359 -34.91 -15.23 -10.34
C GLN A 359 -36.37 -15.65 -10.19
N LYS A 360 -36.70 -16.34 -9.11
CA LYS A 360 -38.10 -16.73 -8.81
C LYS A 360 -39.00 -15.52 -8.62
N GLN A 361 -38.52 -14.47 -7.95
CA GLN A 361 -39.33 -13.28 -7.76
C GLN A 361 -39.56 -12.53 -9.08
N PHE A 362 -38.53 -12.38 -9.91
CA PHE A 362 -38.61 -11.78 -11.24
C PHE A 362 -39.61 -12.53 -12.13
N GLN A 363 -39.56 -13.86 -12.09
CA GLN A 363 -40.49 -14.74 -12.81
C GLN A 363 -41.94 -14.51 -12.35
N ARG A 364 -42.16 -14.47 -11.02
CA ARG A 364 -43.48 -14.29 -10.42
C ARG A 364 -44.09 -12.93 -10.75
N SER A 365 -43.32 -11.85 -10.65
CA SER A 365 -43.85 -10.50 -10.93
C SER A 365 -44.29 -10.33 -12.38
N ARG A 366 -43.64 -11.04 -13.32
CA ARG A 366 -43.98 -11.04 -14.75
C ARG A 366 -44.86 -12.21 -15.20
N LYS A 367 -45.26 -13.10 -14.28
CA LYS A 367 -46.09 -14.30 -14.53
C LYS A 367 -45.52 -15.26 -15.58
N LEU A 368 -44.19 -15.35 -15.69
CA LEU A 368 -43.46 -16.18 -16.68
C LEU A 368 -43.30 -17.65 -16.21
N PHE A 369 -44.40 -18.27 -15.78
CA PHE A 369 -44.37 -19.62 -15.18
C PHE A 369 -44.11 -20.75 -16.19
N ASP A 370 -44.17 -20.45 -17.47
CA ASP A 370 -43.86 -21.31 -18.62
C ASP A 370 -42.36 -21.39 -18.94
N GLN A 371 -41.54 -20.52 -18.33
CA GLN A 371 -40.08 -20.47 -18.49
C GLN A 371 -39.38 -20.94 -17.20
N GLY A 372 -38.19 -21.52 -17.31
CA GLY A 372 -37.38 -21.89 -16.14
C GLY A 372 -36.83 -20.65 -15.41
N PRO A 373 -36.78 -20.60 -14.06
CA PRO A 373 -36.23 -19.46 -13.32
C PRO A 373 -34.79 -19.09 -13.73
N GLU A 374 -33.98 -20.07 -14.13
CA GLU A 374 -32.61 -19.92 -14.62
C GLU A 374 -32.49 -19.12 -15.93
N THR A 375 -33.59 -18.99 -16.68
CA THR A 375 -33.65 -18.20 -17.93
C THR A 375 -33.99 -16.74 -17.69
N MET A 376 -34.38 -16.36 -16.46
CA MET A 376 -34.70 -14.98 -16.12
C MET A 376 -33.42 -14.13 -16.22
N PRO A 377 -33.53 -12.85 -16.64
CA PRO A 377 -32.40 -11.93 -16.84
C PRO A 377 -31.79 -11.44 -15.50
N VAL A 378 -31.37 -12.38 -14.66
CA VAL A 378 -30.78 -12.16 -13.35
C VAL A 378 -29.39 -12.77 -13.35
N PHE A 379 -28.38 -11.93 -13.17
CA PHE A 379 -26.97 -12.30 -13.30
C PHE A 379 -26.27 -12.14 -11.96
N GLY A 380 -25.52 -13.15 -11.55
CA GLY A 380 -24.58 -13.02 -10.44
C GLY A 380 -23.30 -12.38 -10.95
N THR A 381 -22.84 -11.30 -10.33
CA THR A 381 -21.63 -10.57 -10.76
C THR A 381 -20.68 -10.30 -9.60
N ILE A 382 -19.39 -10.18 -9.92
CA ILE A 382 -18.35 -9.73 -8.99
C ILE A 382 -17.57 -8.62 -9.68
N ALA A 383 -18.09 -7.39 -9.65
CA ALA A 383 -17.46 -6.25 -10.34
C ALA A 383 -16.03 -5.94 -9.83
N SER A 384 -15.67 -6.37 -8.62
CA SER A 384 -14.31 -6.23 -8.07
C SER A 384 -13.31 -7.23 -8.65
N GLN A 385 -13.80 -8.33 -9.25
CA GLN A 385 -12.96 -9.35 -9.86
C GLN A 385 -12.70 -8.98 -11.31
N PHE A 386 -11.43 -8.92 -11.67
CA PHE A 386 -11.03 -8.65 -13.04
C PHE A 386 -11.54 -9.75 -13.99
N ASN A 387 -12.11 -9.35 -15.12
CA ASN A 387 -12.65 -10.24 -16.14
C ASN A 387 -13.65 -11.29 -15.60
N ASP A 388 -14.46 -10.90 -14.61
CA ASP A 388 -15.48 -11.76 -14.01
C ASP A 388 -16.44 -12.36 -15.07
N PRO A 389 -16.57 -13.71 -15.14
CA PRO A 389 -17.45 -14.38 -16.09
C PRO A 389 -18.92 -13.92 -15.99
N GLY A 390 -19.43 -13.70 -14.79
CA GLY A 390 -20.81 -13.24 -14.58
C GLY A 390 -21.04 -11.81 -15.09
N THR A 391 -20.08 -10.91 -14.90
CA THR A 391 -20.11 -9.57 -15.48
C THR A 391 -20.04 -9.61 -17.01
N ASN A 392 -19.27 -10.54 -17.58
CA ASN A 392 -19.24 -10.75 -19.04
C ASN A 392 -20.59 -11.25 -19.56
N ASN A 393 -21.23 -12.19 -18.86
CA ASN A 393 -22.57 -12.69 -19.20
C ASN A 393 -23.63 -11.58 -19.12
N LEU A 394 -23.58 -10.73 -18.08
CA LEU A 394 -24.44 -9.55 -17.95
C LEU A 394 -24.22 -8.56 -19.12
N TYR A 395 -22.96 -8.32 -19.50
CA TYR A 395 -22.62 -7.42 -20.60
C TYR A 395 -23.19 -7.91 -21.94
N VAL A 396 -23.03 -9.19 -22.27
CA VAL A 396 -23.59 -9.78 -23.50
C VAL A 396 -25.13 -9.64 -23.50
N ALA A 397 -25.79 -9.98 -22.39
CA ALA A 397 -27.24 -9.85 -22.26
C ALA A 397 -27.72 -8.38 -22.38
N LEU A 398 -26.93 -7.43 -21.89
CA LEU A 398 -27.19 -6.00 -22.04
C LEU A 398 -27.12 -5.57 -23.51
N ILE A 399 -26.07 -5.96 -24.25
CA ILE A 399 -25.93 -5.64 -25.67
C ILE A 399 -27.07 -6.27 -26.48
N ASP A 400 -27.44 -7.52 -26.21
CA ASP A 400 -28.56 -8.19 -26.87
C ASP A 400 -29.89 -7.48 -26.61
N SER A 401 -30.11 -7.03 -25.38
CA SER A 401 -31.32 -6.29 -25.00
C SER A 401 -31.39 -4.93 -25.69
N LEU A 402 -30.26 -4.23 -25.82
CA LEU A 402 -30.16 -2.98 -26.57
C LEU A 402 -30.42 -3.20 -28.07
N ASN A 403 -29.80 -4.22 -28.68
CA ASN A 403 -30.03 -4.60 -30.07
C ASN A 403 -31.51 -4.88 -30.33
N LYS A 404 -32.15 -5.67 -29.46
CA LYS A 404 -33.56 -6.05 -29.60
C LYS A 404 -34.51 -4.86 -29.43
N LYS A 405 -34.25 -3.96 -28.48
CA LYS A 405 -35.15 -2.84 -28.14
C LYS A 405 -35.05 -1.67 -29.13
N PHE A 406 -33.86 -1.41 -29.67
CA PHE A 406 -33.59 -0.27 -30.55
C PHE A 406 -33.27 -0.66 -32.00
N ASN A 407 -33.33 -1.95 -32.34
CA ASN A 407 -32.97 -2.49 -33.65
C ASN A 407 -31.56 -2.06 -34.10
N LEU A 408 -30.60 -2.23 -33.19
CA LEU A 408 -29.18 -1.97 -33.42
C LEU A 408 -28.50 -3.23 -33.99
N ASP A 409 -27.46 -3.06 -34.81
CA ASP A 409 -26.63 -4.14 -35.37
C ASP A 409 -25.26 -4.19 -34.67
N TRP A 410 -25.25 -4.11 -33.33
CA TRP A 410 -24.01 -4.17 -32.55
C TRP A 410 -23.60 -5.63 -32.33
N LYS A 411 -22.42 -6.01 -32.83
CA LYS A 411 -21.90 -7.38 -32.70
C LYS A 411 -20.82 -7.43 -31.63
N SER A 412 -21.07 -8.20 -30.58
CA SER A 412 -20.12 -8.38 -29.49
C SER A 412 -19.10 -9.49 -29.80
N ASN A 413 -17.84 -9.24 -29.46
CA ASN A 413 -16.74 -10.21 -29.45
C ASN A 413 -16.67 -11.01 -28.13
N PHE A 414 -17.45 -10.64 -27.11
CA PHE A 414 -17.59 -11.42 -25.88
C PHE A 414 -18.55 -12.58 -26.09
N ALA A 415 -18.19 -13.77 -25.62
CA ALA A 415 -19.05 -14.95 -25.63
C ALA A 415 -19.67 -15.18 -24.25
N ALA A 416 -20.98 -15.45 -24.21
CA ALA A 416 -21.63 -15.93 -22.99
C ALA A 416 -21.04 -17.30 -22.62
N SER A 417 -20.61 -17.45 -21.37
CA SER A 417 -20.02 -18.68 -20.86
C SER A 417 -20.97 -19.37 -19.88
N ALA A 418 -20.92 -20.70 -19.82
CA ALA A 418 -21.62 -21.47 -18.78
C ALA A 418 -20.92 -21.39 -17.41
N GLU A 419 -19.75 -20.75 -17.34
CA GLU A 419 -19.03 -20.53 -16.09
C GLU A 419 -19.80 -19.54 -15.21
N THR A 420 -19.94 -19.89 -13.93
CA THR A 420 -20.59 -19.04 -12.94
C THR A 420 -19.53 -18.22 -12.23
N SER A 421 -19.86 -16.98 -11.83
CA SER A 421 -19.01 -16.19 -10.94
C SER A 421 -18.77 -16.96 -9.64
N GLN A 422 -17.58 -17.54 -9.50
CA GLN A 422 -17.09 -18.15 -8.27
C GLN A 422 -15.87 -17.36 -7.81
N LYS A 423 -15.89 -16.86 -6.57
CA LYS A 423 -14.75 -16.13 -6.02
C LYS A 423 -13.55 -17.08 -5.95
N ILE A 424 -12.40 -16.65 -6.46
CA ILE A 424 -11.13 -17.24 -6.08
C ILE A 424 -10.86 -16.82 -4.63
N HIS A 425 -11.21 -17.69 -3.69
CA HIS A 425 -11.00 -17.41 -2.27
C HIS A 425 -9.49 -17.46 -1.95
N ILE A 426 -8.88 -16.28 -1.74
CA ILE A 426 -7.51 -16.18 -1.21
C ILE A 426 -7.42 -16.92 0.13
N ILE A 427 -8.34 -16.62 1.04
CA ILE A 427 -8.52 -17.35 2.30
C ILE A 427 -9.86 -18.09 2.25
N PRO A 428 -9.86 -19.42 2.40
CA PRO A 428 -11.07 -20.22 2.48
C PRO A 428 -12.05 -19.72 3.57
N PRO A 429 -13.37 -19.71 3.32
CA PRO A 429 -14.36 -19.19 4.27
C PRO A 429 -14.33 -19.82 5.67
N ASP A 430 -14.00 -21.09 5.77
CA ASP A 430 -13.86 -21.85 7.02
C ASP A 430 -12.65 -21.40 7.87
N ARG A 431 -11.69 -20.70 7.26
CA ARG A 431 -10.48 -20.19 7.94
C ARG A 431 -10.55 -18.70 8.26
N GLN A 432 -11.67 -18.01 8.01
CA GLN A 432 -11.80 -16.55 8.20
C GLN A 432 -11.63 -16.07 9.64
N ARG A 433 -11.82 -16.94 10.65
CA ARG A 433 -11.69 -16.60 12.07
C ARG A 433 -10.27 -16.73 12.63
N TYR A 434 -9.27 -16.82 11.75
CA TYR A 434 -7.91 -17.11 12.12
C TYR A 434 -7.31 -16.17 13.18
N LEU A 435 -7.65 -14.88 13.16
CA LEU A 435 -7.17 -13.90 14.14
C LEU A 435 -7.83 -14.07 15.51
N ALA A 436 -9.12 -14.42 15.56
CA ALA A 436 -9.79 -14.72 16.82
C ALA A 436 -9.21 -16.00 17.45
N GLU A 437 -8.97 -17.04 16.66
CA GLU A 437 -8.32 -18.27 17.14
C GLU A 437 -6.92 -18.00 17.70
N ILE A 438 -6.15 -17.08 17.07
CA ILE A 438 -4.84 -16.66 17.60
C ILE A 438 -5.00 -15.97 18.96
N ALA A 439 -5.97 -15.07 19.10
CA ALA A 439 -6.24 -14.41 20.37
C ALA A 439 -6.64 -15.43 21.45
N GLU A 440 -7.50 -16.39 21.13
CA GLU A 440 -7.91 -17.47 22.03
C GLU A 440 -6.73 -18.37 22.43
N GLU A 441 -5.80 -18.70 21.52
CA GLU A 441 -4.59 -19.47 21.85
C GLU A 441 -3.62 -18.68 22.75
N CYS A 442 -3.48 -17.36 22.52
CA CYS A 442 -2.70 -16.49 23.39
C CYS A 442 -3.27 -16.44 24.82
N GLU A 443 -4.60 -16.35 24.97
CA GLU A 443 -5.27 -16.37 26.27
C GLU A 443 -5.17 -17.73 26.97
N LYS A 444 -5.32 -18.83 26.23
CA LYS A 444 -5.10 -20.19 26.76
C LYS A 444 -3.68 -20.32 27.30
N TYR A 445 -2.69 -19.81 26.57
CA TYR A 445 -1.30 -19.81 27.02
C TYR A 445 -1.12 -19.00 28.30
N GLU A 446 -1.70 -17.80 28.41
CA GLU A 446 -1.59 -16.98 29.62
C GLU A 446 -2.24 -17.66 30.84
N ASN A 447 -3.40 -18.28 30.67
CA ASN A 447 -4.04 -19.06 31.71
C ASN A 447 -3.19 -20.27 32.14
N PHE A 448 -2.54 -20.93 31.18
CA PHE A 448 -1.59 -22.01 31.45
C PHE A 448 -0.41 -21.49 32.28
N VAL A 449 0.24 -20.40 31.88
CA VAL A 449 1.37 -19.80 32.61
C VAL A 449 0.96 -19.41 34.03
N LYS A 450 -0.19 -18.77 34.18
CA LYS A 450 -0.74 -18.41 35.50
C LYS A 450 -0.88 -19.64 36.39
N LYS A 451 -1.58 -20.67 35.92
CA LYS A 451 -1.80 -21.92 36.68
C LYS A 451 -0.47 -22.60 37.07
N GLU A 452 0.47 -22.72 36.14
CA GLU A 452 1.78 -23.34 36.39
C GLU A 452 2.60 -22.53 37.39
N SER A 453 2.60 -21.19 37.28
CA SER A 453 3.32 -20.30 38.21
C SER A 453 2.74 -20.35 39.63
N GLU A 454 1.42 -20.31 39.78
CA GLU A 454 0.74 -20.42 41.08
C GLU A 454 1.02 -21.78 41.74
N THR A 455 1.01 -22.86 40.94
CA THR A 455 1.32 -24.21 41.42
C THR A 455 2.79 -24.33 41.86
N ALA A 456 3.72 -23.78 41.07
CA ALA A 456 5.14 -23.77 41.40
C ALA A 456 5.43 -22.95 42.67
N GLU A 457 4.76 -21.82 42.87
CA GLU A 457 4.86 -21.03 44.10
C GLU A 457 4.36 -21.80 45.33
N VAL A 458 3.27 -22.54 45.22
CA VAL A 458 2.78 -23.40 46.30
C VAL A 458 3.80 -24.49 46.63
N LEU A 459 4.37 -25.15 45.62
CA LEU A 459 5.41 -26.17 45.81
C LEU A 459 6.65 -25.61 46.51
N TYR A 460 7.11 -24.41 46.13
CA TYR A 460 8.21 -23.72 46.79
C TYR A 460 7.95 -23.49 48.28
N ARG A 461 6.72 -23.03 48.62
CA ARG A 461 6.30 -22.82 50.02
C ARG A 461 6.22 -24.13 50.82
N ILE A 462 5.64 -25.18 50.23
CA ILE A 462 5.57 -26.50 50.86
C ILE A 462 6.98 -27.03 51.13
N LYS A 463 7.88 -26.98 50.14
CA LYS A 463 9.27 -27.44 50.30
C LYS A 463 9.99 -26.71 51.42
N GLY A 464 9.93 -25.38 51.45
CA GLY A 464 10.54 -24.60 52.55
C GLY A 464 9.94 -24.93 53.92
N THR A 465 8.64 -25.22 53.99
CA THR A 465 7.97 -25.65 55.24
C THR A 465 8.44 -27.03 55.69
N ILE A 466 8.59 -27.97 54.76
CA ILE A 466 9.13 -29.31 55.02
C ILE A 466 10.54 -29.21 55.59
N GLU A 467 11.42 -28.40 54.99
CA GLU A 467 12.79 -28.20 55.45
C GLU A 467 12.83 -27.69 56.90
N VAL A 468 12.08 -26.63 57.22
CA VAL A 468 12.00 -26.06 58.59
C VAL A 468 11.45 -27.05 59.61
N LEU A 469 10.45 -27.85 59.24
CA LEU A 469 9.85 -28.83 60.15
C LEU A 469 10.76 -30.04 60.38
N LYS A 470 11.48 -30.50 59.35
CA LYS A 470 12.49 -31.56 59.46
C LYS A 470 13.63 -31.15 60.40
N GLU A 471 14.12 -29.92 60.30
CA GLU A 471 15.14 -29.38 61.22
C GLU A 471 14.70 -29.38 62.68
N ARG A 472 13.39 -29.26 62.93
CA ARG A 472 12.79 -29.31 64.27
C ARG A 472 12.39 -30.72 64.71
N GLY A 473 12.74 -31.75 63.93
CA GLY A 473 12.39 -33.14 64.20
C GLY A 473 10.88 -33.43 64.18
N LYS A 474 10.10 -32.65 63.41
CA LYS A 474 8.65 -32.86 63.27
C LYS A 474 8.35 -33.79 62.09
N ASN A 475 7.23 -34.52 62.18
CA ASN A 475 6.72 -35.31 61.06
C ASN A 475 6.19 -34.37 59.95
N VAL A 476 6.49 -34.71 58.70
CA VAL A 476 6.17 -33.95 57.49
C VAL A 476 5.53 -34.80 56.39
N SER A 477 5.14 -36.06 56.69
CA SER A 477 4.58 -37.01 55.72
C SER A 477 3.46 -36.42 54.87
N ASP A 478 2.52 -35.71 55.52
CA ASP A 478 1.33 -35.16 54.86
C ASP A 478 1.72 -34.03 53.88
N LEU A 479 2.79 -33.28 54.20
CA LEU A 479 3.32 -32.24 53.32
C LEU A 479 4.11 -32.84 52.16
N GLU A 480 4.84 -33.94 52.37
CA GLU A 480 5.58 -34.64 51.32
C GLU A 480 4.66 -35.33 50.31
N GLU A 481 3.57 -35.94 50.78
CA GLU A 481 2.51 -36.50 49.93
C GLU A 481 1.87 -35.39 49.08
N GLU A 482 1.50 -34.28 49.72
CA GLU A 482 0.84 -33.18 49.03
C GLU A 482 1.79 -32.42 48.07
N TYR A 483 3.09 -32.35 48.40
CA TYR A 483 4.13 -31.89 47.47
C TYR A 483 4.18 -32.78 46.23
N SER A 484 4.31 -34.10 46.42
CA SER A 484 4.45 -35.07 45.33
C SER A 484 3.24 -35.04 44.39
N LYS A 485 2.03 -35.00 44.96
CA LYS A 485 0.78 -34.90 44.20
C LYS A 485 0.69 -33.65 43.32
N ARG A 486 1.14 -32.50 43.85
CA ARG A 486 1.15 -31.24 43.09
C ARG A 486 2.27 -31.19 42.06
N GLU A 487 3.44 -31.72 42.39
CA GLU A 487 4.57 -31.80 41.48
C GLU A 487 4.21 -32.69 40.29
N GLU A 488 3.53 -33.81 40.48
CA GLU A 488 3.02 -34.66 39.39
C GLU A 488 2.17 -33.87 38.40
N GLY A 489 1.34 -32.95 38.87
CA GLY A 489 0.46 -32.11 38.07
C GLY A 489 1.13 -30.99 37.26
N LEU A 490 2.41 -30.67 37.51
CA LEU A 490 3.15 -29.68 36.70
C LEU A 490 3.44 -30.21 35.30
N HIS A 491 3.41 -29.31 34.31
CA HIS A 491 3.80 -29.63 32.94
C HIS A 491 5.28 -30.05 32.87
N PRO A 492 5.67 -31.02 31.99
CA PRO A 492 7.05 -31.46 31.86
C PRO A 492 8.05 -30.33 31.60
N ASP A 493 7.69 -29.35 30.78
CA ASP A 493 8.54 -28.18 30.52
C ASP A 493 8.72 -27.32 31.77
N THR A 494 7.69 -27.17 32.62
CA THR A 494 7.77 -26.44 33.89
C THR A 494 8.74 -27.12 34.84
N LYS A 495 8.67 -28.46 34.95
CA LYS A 495 9.63 -29.25 35.74
C LYS A 495 11.06 -29.07 35.22
N LYS A 496 11.23 -29.07 33.89
CA LYS A 496 12.52 -28.85 33.26
C LYS A 496 13.06 -27.45 33.56
N ILE A 497 12.25 -26.40 33.46
CA ILE A 497 12.61 -25.02 33.80
C ILE A 497 13.15 -24.96 35.23
N LEU A 498 12.40 -25.49 36.21
CA LEU A 498 12.81 -25.46 37.62
C LEU A 498 14.08 -26.27 37.89
N LYS A 499 14.24 -27.42 37.23
CA LYS A 499 15.42 -28.28 37.39
C LYS A 499 16.68 -27.67 36.78
N GLU A 500 16.56 -27.00 35.63
CA GLU A 500 17.70 -26.47 34.86
C GLU A 500 18.02 -25.00 35.18
N TRP A 501 17.21 -24.34 36.01
CA TRP A 501 17.30 -22.90 36.30
C TRP A 501 18.70 -22.46 36.73
N ASP A 502 19.25 -23.09 37.77
CA ASP A 502 20.56 -22.70 38.32
C ASP A 502 21.69 -22.90 37.29
N SER A 503 21.68 -24.02 36.56
CA SER A 503 22.64 -24.28 35.48
C SER A 503 22.52 -23.24 34.35
N LYS A 504 21.29 -22.74 34.07
CA LYS A 504 21.08 -21.70 33.07
C LYS A 504 21.63 -20.35 33.55
N LEU A 505 21.40 -19.98 34.81
CA LEU A 505 21.98 -18.77 35.41
C LEU A 505 23.51 -18.81 35.37
N GLU A 506 24.12 -19.95 35.67
CA GLU A 506 25.57 -20.16 35.60
C GLU A 506 26.13 -19.96 34.18
N LYS A 507 25.42 -20.43 33.14
CA LYS A 507 25.86 -20.24 31.74
C LYS A 507 25.97 -18.76 31.35
N TYR A 508 25.04 -17.92 31.82
CA TYR A 508 25.05 -16.48 31.54
C TYR A 508 25.92 -15.68 32.51
N SER A 509 26.20 -16.22 33.70
CA SER A 509 27.05 -15.58 34.71
C SER A 509 28.53 -15.98 34.61
N GLY A 510 28.84 -17.05 33.88
CA GLY A 510 30.21 -17.50 33.61
C GLY A 510 30.95 -16.56 32.64
N GLU A 511 32.22 -16.82 32.38
CA GLU A 511 33.06 -15.95 31.54
C GLU A 511 32.63 -15.95 30.07
N PHE A 512 32.18 -17.11 29.56
CA PHE A 512 31.79 -17.29 28.17
C PHE A 512 30.48 -18.07 28.04
N PHE A 513 29.72 -17.74 27.00
CA PHE A 513 28.59 -18.54 26.53
C PHE A 513 28.93 -19.13 25.16
N THR A 514 28.59 -20.41 24.97
CA THR A 514 28.83 -21.13 23.72
C THR A 514 27.52 -21.66 23.16
N TYR A 515 27.27 -21.38 21.88
CA TYR A 515 26.09 -21.88 21.17
C TYR A 515 26.43 -22.24 19.72
N LYS A 516 25.58 -23.05 19.08
CA LYS A 516 25.80 -23.52 17.71
C LYS A 516 24.98 -22.73 16.71
N VAL A 517 25.61 -22.33 15.60
CA VAL A 517 24.95 -21.73 14.44
C VAL A 517 25.40 -22.46 13.18
N ARG A 518 24.48 -23.16 12.51
CA ARG A 518 24.77 -23.94 11.29
C ARG A 518 26.00 -24.85 11.49
N ASP A 519 25.99 -25.61 12.59
CA ASP A 519 27.05 -26.54 13.03
C ASP A 519 28.40 -25.92 13.43
N LYS A 520 28.51 -24.58 13.47
CA LYS A 520 29.68 -23.88 14.01
C LYS A 520 29.44 -23.48 15.46
N GLU A 521 30.39 -23.78 16.34
CA GLU A 521 30.39 -23.25 17.71
C GLU A 521 30.82 -21.79 17.72
N ILE A 522 29.96 -20.94 18.28
CA ILE A 522 30.22 -19.54 18.52
C ILE A 522 30.43 -19.38 20.03
N LYS A 523 31.60 -18.89 20.40
CA LYS A 523 31.96 -18.55 21.78
C LYS A 523 31.92 -17.03 21.96
N VAL A 524 31.13 -16.56 22.92
CA VAL A 524 30.92 -15.14 23.19
C VAL A 524 31.29 -14.84 24.64
N GLU A 525 32.02 -13.77 24.89
CA GLU A 525 32.26 -13.25 26.25
C GLU A 525 30.97 -12.72 26.84
N ASN A 526 30.62 -13.14 28.06
CA ASN A 526 29.39 -12.71 28.73
C ASN A 526 29.47 -11.30 29.32
N PHE A 527 30.68 -10.76 29.46
CA PHE A 527 30.92 -9.46 30.07
C PHE A 527 31.63 -8.51 29.12
N THR A 528 31.37 -7.23 29.28
CA THR A 528 32.15 -6.14 28.69
C THR A 528 32.78 -5.34 29.83
N LYS A 529 34.09 -5.07 29.77
CA LYS A 529 34.76 -4.25 30.79
C LYS A 529 34.51 -2.77 30.55
N SER A 530 34.05 -2.06 31.57
CA SER A 530 33.94 -0.60 31.56
C SER A 530 35.31 0.08 31.83
N LEU A 531 35.39 1.40 31.61
CA LEU A 531 36.58 2.20 31.97
C LEU A 531 36.90 2.14 33.47
N SER A 532 35.90 1.91 34.32
CA SER A 532 36.09 1.70 35.76
C SER A 532 36.48 0.26 36.11
N ASN A 533 36.80 -0.58 35.12
CA ASN A 533 37.12 -2.00 35.25
C ASN A 533 35.98 -2.85 35.85
N LEU A 534 34.74 -2.41 35.72
CA LEU A 534 33.57 -3.20 36.10
C LEU A 534 33.23 -4.18 34.96
N ASN A 535 32.94 -5.43 35.32
CA ASN A 535 32.42 -6.42 34.37
C ASN A 535 30.92 -6.20 34.18
N ILE A 536 30.55 -5.51 33.10
CA ILE A 536 29.16 -5.25 32.74
C ILE A 536 28.60 -6.47 32.00
N PRO A 537 27.55 -7.15 32.51
CA PRO A 537 26.99 -8.31 31.84
C PRO A 537 26.29 -7.91 30.54
N LYS A 538 26.57 -8.64 29.46
CA LYS A 538 25.83 -8.51 28.19
C LYS A 538 24.39 -8.95 28.37
N VAL A 539 24.14 -10.02 29.11
CA VAL A 539 22.79 -10.46 29.47
C VAL A 539 22.71 -10.51 31.00
N SER A 540 21.88 -9.65 31.58
CA SER A 540 21.64 -9.63 33.02
C SER A 540 20.69 -10.75 33.41
N VAL A 541 21.02 -11.49 34.47
CA VAL A 541 20.23 -12.61 34.96
C VAL A 541 19.30 -12.19 36.11
N PRO A 542 18.05 -12.69 36.18
CA PRO A 542 17.16 -12.42 37.30
C PRO A 542 17.62 -13.12 38.59
N LYS A 543 17.22 -12.57 39.74
CA LYS A 543 17.59 -13.07 41.09
C LYS A 543 16.42 -13.71 41.84
N PHE A 544 15.46 -14.27 41.10
CA PHE A 544 14.26 -14.87 41.67
C PHE A 544 14.60 -16.13 42.47
N ARG A 545 13.94 -16.29 43.62
CA ARG A 545 13.97 -17.51 44.44
C ARG A 545 12.64 -18.26 44.43
N ASN A 546 11.54 -17.51 44.40
CA ASN A 546 10.20 -18.07 44.32
C ASN A 546 10.04 -18.80 42.97
N TRP A 547 9.67 -20.08 43.03
CA TRP A 547 9.50 -20.91 41.83
C TRP A 547 8.37 -20.42 40.92
N GLY A 548 7.34 -19.77 41.46
CA GLY A 548 6.29 -19.14 40.65
C GLY A 548 6.82 -18.01 39.79
N GLU A 549 7.66 -17.13 40.33
CA GLU A 549 8.31 -16.04 39.57
C GLU A 549 9.26 -16.59 38.49
N ILE A 550 10.03 -17.63 38.82
CA ILE A 550 10.91 -18.30 37.85
C ILE A 550 10.10 -18.87 36.69
N VAL A 551 9.01 -19.57 36.97
CA VAL A 551 8.14 -20.17 35.96
C VAL A 551 7.45 -19.10 35.12
N LYS A 552 6.87 -18.09 35.76
CA LYS A 552 6.21 -16.97 35.08
C LYS A 552 7.17 -16.29 34.11
N TRP A 553 8.33 -15.83 34.61
CA TRP A 553 9.32 -15.14 33.79
C TRP A 553 9.85 -15.99 32.63
N SER A 554 10.09 -17.29 32.87
CA SER A 554 10.58 -18.21 31.83
C SER A 554 9.58 -18.44 30.70
N TYR A 555 8.27 -18.33 30.98
CA TYR A 555 7.24 -18.48 29.95
C TYR A 555 6.82 -17.15 29.31
N THR A 556 6.99 -16.00 29.96
CA THR A 556 6.53 -14.70 29.44
C THR A 556 7.62 -13.91 28.73
N GLU A 557 8.85 -13.97 29.22
CA GLU A 557 9.96 -13.15 28.73
C GLU A 557 11.16 -13.98 28.29
N ASN A 558 11.62 -14.86 29.17
CA ASN A 558 12.81 -15.71 29.06
C ASN A 558 14.10 -14.95 28.67
N PHE A 559 15.21 -15.68 28.55
CA PHE A 559 16.45 -15.14 28.00
C PHE A 559 16.32 -14.89 26.49
N PRO A 560 17.08 -13.92 25.93
CA PRO A 560 17.18 -13.76 24.48
C PRO A 560 17.54 -15.09 23.80
N GLY A 561 16.92 -15.37 22.65
CA GLY A 561 17.13 -16.60 21.90
C GLY A 561 16.33 -17.81 22.40
N GLU A 562 15.47 -17.66 23.40
CA GLU A 562 14.58 -18.72 23.87
C GLU A 562 13.12 -18.32 23.80
N PHE A 563 12.23 -19.29 23.58
CA PHE A 563 10.77 -19.07 23.57
C PHE A 563 10.29 -18.38 24.86
N PRO A 564 9.41 -17.35 24.79
CA PRO A 564 8.69 -16.84 23.61
C PRO A 564 9.43 -15.72 22.84
N PHE A 565 10.76 -15.65 22.97
CA PHE A 565 11.66 -14.73 22.28
C PHE A 565 11.39 -13.24 22.57
N ALA A 566 10.76 -12.93 23.72
CA ALA A 566 10.37 -11.56 24.04
C ALA A 566 11.58 -10.61 24.06
N ALA A 567 12.72 -11.05 24.61
CA ALA A 567 13.95 -10.27 24.71
C ALA A 567 14.85 -10.32 23.44
N GLY A 568 14.40 -10.99 22.38
CA GLY A 568 15.12 -11.15 21.12
C GLY A 568 15.19 -12.60 20.66
N VAL A 569 15.33 -12.79 19.34
CA VAL A 569 15.34 -14.12 18.69
C VAL A 569 16.71 -14.81 18.69
N PHE A 570 17.77 -14.12 19.13
CA PHE A 570 19.12 -14.66 19.21
C PHE A 570 19.65 -14.53 20.64
N PRO A 571 20.50 -15.47 21.11
CA PRO A 571 21.09 -15.41 22.44
C PRO A 571 21.93 -14.16 22.71
N PHE A 572 22.62 -13.68 21.68
CA PHE A 572 23.43 -12.47 21.70
C PHE A 572 23.31 -11.72 20.36
N LYS A 573 23.53 -10.42 20.38
CA LYS A 573 23.71 -9.57 19.21
C LYS A 573 24.95 -9.99 18.41
N ARG A 574 24.96 -9.72 17.11
CA ARG A 574 26.08 -10.11 16.23
C ARG A 574 27.33 -9.29 16.52
N THR A 575 28.47 -9.95 16.70
CA THR A 575 29.79 -9.33 16.82
C THR A 575 30.37 -9.09 15.42
N GLY A 576 30.16 -7.90 14.86
CA GLY A 576 30.77 -7.47 13.58
C GLY A 576 29.78 -7.15 12.45
N GLU A 577 28.47 -7.26 12.70
CA GLU A 577 27.43 -6.78 11.78
C GLU A 577 26.44 -5.92 12.59
N ASP A 578 26.67 -4.61 12.59
CA ASP A 578 25.76 -3.66 13.21
C ASP A 578 24.40 -3.70 12.50
N PRO A 579 23.27 -3.46 13.21
CA PRO A 579 21.94 -3.49 12.61
C PRO A 579 21.71 -2.34 11.61
N THR A 580 22.66 -1.42 11.50
CA THR A 580 22.62 -0.24 10.64
C THR A 580 22.33 -0.60 9.19
N ARG A 581 21.26 0.00 8.68
CA ARG A 581 20.85 -0.11 7.28
C ARG A 581 20.29 1.25 6.85
N MET A 582 21.05 1.96 6.03
CA MET A 582 20.65 3.28 5.54
C MET A 582 19.90 3.15 4.22
N PHE A 583 18.76 3.85 4.13
CA PHE A 583 18.07 4.11 2.87
C PHE A 583 18.93 5.02 2.01
N ALA A 584 19.09 4.65 0.75
CA ALA A 584 19.66 5.49 -0.28
C ALA A 584 18.96 5.22 -1.61
N GLY A 585 18.81 6.26 -2.41
CA GLY A 585 18.18 6.21 -3.71
C GLY A 585 17.95 7.62 -4.20
N GLU A 586 18.65 8.00 -5.27
CA GLU A 586 18.51 9.31 -5.88
C GLU A 586 19.09 9.31 -7.30
N GLY A 587 18.41 10.00 -8.23
CA GLY A 587 18.88 10.17 -9.60
C GLY A 587 18.94 8.85 -10.36
N GLY A 588 20.00 8.68 -11.17
CA GLY A 588 20.25 7.46 -11.92
C GLY A 588 20.93 6.35 -11.10
N PRO A 589 21.00 5.13 -11.66
CA PRO A 589 21.59 3.97 -10.98
C PRO A 589 23.06 4.18 -10.60
N GLU A 590 23.87 4.87 -11.41
CA GLU A 590 25.28 5.14 -11.12
C GLU A 590 25.48 6.09 -9.92
N ARG A 591 24.66 7.15 -9.80
CA ARG A 591 24.70 8.08 -8.66
C ARG A 591 24.34 7.37 -7.36
N THR A 592 23.29 6.56 -7.39
CA THR A 592 22.90 5.75 -6.23
C THR A 592 23.95 4.69 -5.89
N ASN A 593 24.56 4.05 -6.90
CA ASN A 593 25.67 3.12 -6.69
C ASN A 593 26.86 3.80 -5.99
N ALA A 594 27.25 5.00 -6.42
CA ALA A 594 28.30 5.78 -5.76
C ALA A 594 27.95 6.08 -4.30
N ARG A 595 26.69 6.44 -4.02
CA ARG A 595 26.21 6.63 -2.65
C ARG A 595 26.27 5.35 -1.81
N PHE A 596 25.90 4.20 -2.36
CA PHE A 596 26.04 2.92 -1.65
C PHE A 596 27.49 2.61 -1.27
N HIS A 597 28.44 2.87 -2.17
CA HIS A 597 29.87 2.68 -1.90
C HIS A 597 30.39 3.65 -0.84
N TYR A 598 29.89 4.89 -0.84
CA TYR A 598 30.21 5.88 0.18
C TYR A 598 29.71 5.47 1.58
N VAL A 599 28.41 5.15 1.72
CA VAL A 599 27.81 4.85 3.04
C VAL A 599 28.28 3.52 3.62
N SER A 600 28.75 2.59 2.78
CA SER A 600 29.27 1.29 3.22
C SER A 600 30.80 1.24 3.31
N HIS A 601 31.49 2.36 3.05
CA HIS A 601 32.94 2.41 3.05
C HIS A 601 33.53 2.03 4.41
N GLY A 602 34.50 1.11 4.41
CA GLY A 602 35.18 0.65 5.63
C GLY A 602 34.35 -0.24 6.55
N MET A 603 33.12 -0.60 6.16
CA MET A 603 32.28 -1.52 6.92
C MET A 603 32.58 -2.98 6.56
N PRO A 604 32.64 -3.90 7.54
CA PRO A 604 32.88 -5.33 7.29
C PRO A 604 31.68 -6.05 6.63
N ALA A 605 30.48 -5.46 6.67
CA ALA A 605 29.27 -5.98 6.06
C ALA A 605 28.54 -4.87 5.29
N HIS A 606 28.05 -5.19 4.08
CA HIS A 606 27.34 -4.26 3.20
C HIS A 606 25.82 -4.51 3.29
N ARG A 607 25.13 -3.66 4.04
CA ARG A 607 23.66 -3.73 4.24
C ARG A 607 22.98 -2.58 3.52
N LEU A 608 22.68 -2.77 2.25
CA LEU A 608 22.12 -1.73 1.39
C LEU A 608 20.59 -1.64 1.54
N SER A 609 20.01 -0.45 1.46
CA SER A 609 18.55 -0.28 1.38
C SER A 609 18.21 0.69 0.27
N THR A 610 17.46 0.21 -0.71
CA THR A 610 17.17 0.92 -1.97
C THR A 610 15.81 1.60 -1.89
N ALA A 611 15.80 2.91 -2.13
CA ALA A 611 14.59 3.72 -2.33
C ALA A 611 14.43 4.01 -3.82
N PHE A 612 13.28 3.68 -4.40
CA PHE A 612 12.99 3.89 -5.82
C PHE A 612 12.21 5.19 -6.05
N ASP A 613 12.41 5.83 -7.19
CA ASP A 613 11.64 7.02 -7.56
C ASP A 613 10.16 6.68 -7.74
N SER A 614 9.30 7.69 -7.68
CA SER A 614 7.86 7.48 -7.79
C SER A 614 7.43 6.84 -9.13
N VAL A 615 8.17 7.10 -10.22
CA VAL A 615 7.93 6.46 -11.53
C VAL A 615 8.10 4.94 -11.42
N THR A 616 9.23 4.48 -10.87
CA THR A 616 9.53 3.06 -10.62
C THR A 616 8.57 2.45 -9.62
N LEU A 617 8.19 3.17 -8.54
CA LEU A 617 7.27 2.68 -7.50
C LEU A 617 5.88 2.32 -8.07
N TYR A 618 5.47 2.97 -9.15
CA TYR A 618 4.20 2.72 -9.84
C TYR A 618 4.34 1.83 -11.08
N GLY A 619 5.52 1.23 -11.30
CA GLY A 619 5.74 0.27 -12.37
C GLY A 619 5.74 0.91 -13.76
N GLU A 620 6.00 2.21 -13.86
CA GLU A 620 6.01 2.95 -15.11
C GLU A 620 7.44 3.18 -15.60
N ASP A 621 7.56 3.43 -16.91
CA ASP A 621 8.84 3.79 -17.53
C ASP A 621 9.06 5.33 -17.50
N PRO A 622 10.31 5.82 -17.39
CA PRO A 622 10.63 7.24 -17.50
C PRO A 622 10.24 7.79 -18.89
N GLY A 623 9.68 9.00 -18.94
CA GLY A 623 9.19 9.60 -20.19
C GLY A 623 9.16 11.13 -20.19
N LEU A 624 8.92 11.70 -21.37
CA LEU A 624 8.96 13.16 -21.62
C LEU A 624 7.72 13.91 -21.14
N ARG A 625 6.60 13.23 -20.85
CA ARG A 625 5.38 13.88 -20.37
C ARG A 625 5.70 14.62 -19.07
N PRO A 626 5.41 15.92 -18.92
CA PRO A 626 5.96 16.73 -17.81
C PRO A 626 5.66 16.18 -16.40
N ASP A 627 4.49 15.59 -16.20
CA ASP A 627 4.08 14.99 -14.92
C ASP A 627 4.80 13.67 -14.59
N ILE A 628 5.41 12.99 -15.58
CA ILE A 628 6.35 11.88 -15.40
C ILE A 628 7.78 12.43 -15.32
N TYR A 629 8.17 13.28 -16.28
CA TYR A 629 9.53 13.84 -16.40
C TYR A 629 9.98 14.57 -15.13
N GLY A 630 9.08 15.32 -14.51
CA GLY A 630 9.34 16.01 -13.24
C GLY A 630 9.71 15.06 -12.09
N LYS A 631 9.37 13.77 -12.18
CA LYS A 631 9.49 12.78 -11.10
C LYS A 631 10.62 11.76 -11.29
N ILE A 632 11.19 11.66 -12.50
CA ILE A 632 12.30 10.75 -12.81
C ILE A 632 13.49 11.04 -11.88
N GLY A 633 13.93 10.05 -11.09
CA GLY A 633 15.08 10.14 -10.20
C GLY A 633 14.90 11.07 -8.98
N ASN A 634 13.69 11.58 -8.75
CA ASN A 634 13.37 12.36 -7.56
C ASN A 634 12.84 11.46 -6.44
N SER A 635 13.25 11.75 -5.20
CA SER A 635 12.89 10.98 -3.99
C SER A 635 13.28 9.49 -4.03
N GLY A 636 14.13 9.09 -4.97
CA GLY A 636 14.53 7.70 -5.18
C GLY A 636 15.33 7.51 -6.46
N VAL A 637 15.86 6.31 -6.65
CA VAL A 637 16.58 5.93 -7.89
C VAL A 637 15.60 5.52 -8.98
N SER A 638 15.85 5.95 -10.22
CA SER A 638 15.06 5.56 -11.40
C SER A 638 15.58 4.25 -11.99
N ILE A 639 14.76 3.19 -11.98
CA ILE A 639 15.12 1.85 -12.48
C ILE A 639 14.01 1.36 -13.39
N ALA A 640 14.27 1.27 -14.70
CA ALA A 640 13.28 0.82 -15.67
C ALA A 640 13.68 -0.50 -16.36
N THR A 641 14.95 -0.89 -16.27
CA THR A 641 15.50 -2.03 -17.01
C THR A 641 16.45 -2.89 -16.16
N LEU A 642 16.74 -4.10 -16.64
CA LEU A 642 17.77 -4.96 -16.05
C LEU A 642 19.17 -4.31 -16.06
N ASP A 643 19.49 -3.51 -17.08
CA ASP A 643 20.78 -2.81 -17.15
C ASP A 643 20.92 -1.78 -16.02
N ASP A 644 19.84 -1.08 -15.69
CA ASP A 644 19.82 -0.14 -14.57
C ASP A 644 20.08 -0.86 -13.24
N ALA A 645 19.46 -2.03 -13.02
CA ALA A 645 19.67 -2.84 -11.82
C ALA A 645 21.12 -3.35 -11.71
N LYS A 646 21.75 -3.71 -12.83
CA LYS A 646 23.18 -4.11 -12.87
C LYS A 646 24.10 -2.96 -12.49
N LYS A 647 23.85 -1.77 -13.03
CA LYS A 647 24.61 -0.55 -12.69
C LYS A 647 24.44 -0.20 -11.22
N LEU A 648 23.21 -0.26 -10.71
CA LEU A 648 22.87 0.06 -9.33
C LEU A 648 23.66 -0.79 -8.31
N TYR A 649 23.77 -2.10 -8.56
CA TYR A 649 24.43 -3.03 -7.64
C TYR A 649 25.86 -3.41 -8.05
N SER A 650 26.45 -2.68 -9.00
CA SER A 650 27.83 -2.91 -9.43
C SER A 650 28.83 -2.79 -8.27
N GLY A 651 29.79 -3.71 -8.22
CA GLY A 651 30.82 -3.79 -7.18
C GLY A 651 30.35 -4.39 -5.85
N PHE A 652 29.06 -4.73 -5.70
CA PHE A 652 28.55 -5.44 -4.54
C PHE A 652 28.22 -6.89 -4.91
N ASP A 653 28.95 -7.83 -4.32
CA ASP A 653 28.67 -9.26 -4.49
C ASP A 653 27.36 -9.66 -3.80
N LEU A 654 26.29 -9.84 -4.58
CA LEU A 654 24.94 -10.15 -4.09
C LEU A 654 24.80 -11.55 -3.48
N CYS A 655 25.78 -12.44 -3.71
CA CYS A 655 25.84 -13.78 -3.11
C CYS A 655 26.79 -13.86 -1.92
N SER A 656 27.50 -12.77 -1.58
CA SER A 656 28.39 -12.76 -0.43
C SER A 656 27.62 -12.94 0.89
N PRO A 657 28.14 -13.71 1.85
CA PRO A 657 27.57 -13.80 3.19
C PRO A 657 27.68 -12.51 3.99
N SER A 658 28.44 -11.51 3.54
CA SER A 658 28.53 -10.19 4.17
C SER A 658 27.70 -9.11 3.47
N THR A 659 27.02 -9.44 2.36
CA THR A 659 26.19 -8.50 1.60
C THR A 659 24.71 -8.85 1.74
N SER A 660 23.85 -7.84 1.91
CA SER A 660 22.40 -8.01 1.93
C SER A 660 21.71 -6.74 1.45
N VAL A 661 20.90 -6.87 0.41
CA VAL A 661 20.16 -5.74 -0.19
C VAL A 661 18.70 -5.79 0.24
N SER A 662 18.18 -4.65 0.72
CA SER A 662 16.75 -4.44 0.93
C SER A 662 16.21 -3.54 -0.18
N MET A 663 15.08 -3.91 -0.78
CA MET A 663 14.42 -3.15 -1.84
C MET A 663 13.02 -2.75 -1.39
N THR A 664 12.79 -1.45 -1.26
CA THR A 664 11.51 -0.89 -0.81
C THR A 664 10.59 -0.64 -2.00
N ILE A 665 9.98 -1.73 -2.47
CA ILE A 665 9.10 -1.75 -3.64
C ILE A 665 7.89 -2.63 -3.34
N ASN A 666 6.70 -2.24 -3.81
CA ASN A 666 5.43 -2.94 -3.52
C ASN A 666 4.69 -3.34 -4.81
N GLY A 667 3.94 -2.44 -5.44
CA GLY A 667 3.15 -2.73 -6.64
C GLY A 667 3.89 -3.54 -7.72
N PRO A 668 5.04 -3.04 -8.21
CA PRO A 668 5.85 -3.75 -9.21
C PRO A 668 6.98 -4.60 -8.59
N ALA A 669 6.88 -4.98 -7.31
CA ALA A 669 7.90 -5.78 -6.64
C ALA A 669 8.29 -7.08 -7.39
N PRO A 670 7.36 -7.83 -8.02
CA PRO A 670 7.72 -8.98 -8.85
C PRO A 670 8.68 -8.62 -9.99
N MET A 671 8.47 -7.49 -10.67
CA MET A 671 9.31 -7.05 -11.79
C MET A 671 10.70 -6.64 -11.31
N LEU A 672 10.80 -5.86 -10.23
CA LEU A 672 12.09 -5.43 -9.68
C LEU A 672 12.86 -6.61 -9.08
N LEU A 673 12.17 -7.58 -8.47
CA LEU A 673 12.79 -8.81 -7.99
C LEU A 673 13.34 -9.65 -9.15
N SER A 674 12.64 -9.71 -10.29
CA SER A 674 13.15 -10.33 -11.52
C SER A 674 14.46 -9.69 -11.98
N PHE A 675 14.53 -8.34 -12.01
CA PHE A 675 15.78 -7.65 -12.35
C PHE A 675 16.90 -7.94 -11.34
N PHE A 676 16.59 -7.96 -10.05
CA PHE A 676 17.56 -8.23 -8.99
C PHE A 676 18.13 -9.66 -9.08
N LEU A 677 17.27 -10.68 -9.27
CA LEU A 677 17.71 -12.07 -9.38
C LEU A 677 18.57 -12.28 -10.63
N ASN A 678 18.17 -11.72 -11.77
CA ASN A 678 18.99 -11.75 -12.99
C ASN A 678 20.34 -11.04 -12.80
N THR A 679 20.36 -9.90 -12.10
CA THR A 679 21.60 -9.19 -11.76
C THR A 679 22.53 -10.08 -10.92
N ALA A 680 22.01 -10.77 -9.90
CA ALA A 680 22.80 -11.69 -9.07
C ALA A 680 23.33 -12.89 -9.88
N ILE A 681 22.51 -13.45 -10.77
CA ILE A 681 22.92 -14.56 -11.65
C ILE A 681 24.04 -14.11 -12.59
N ASP A 682 23.93 -12.93 -13.19
CA ASP A 682 24.91 -12.41 -14.11
C ASP A 682 26.23 -12.03 -13.41
N GLN A 683 26.20 -11.56 -12.15
CA GLN A 683 27.41 -11.39 -11.35
C GLN A 683 28.16 -12.73 -11.12
N THR A 684 27.43 -13.82 -10.83
CA THR A 684 28.06 -15.14 -10.66
C THR A 684 28.57 -15.69 -11.99
N CYS A 685 27.85 -15.46 -13.10
CA CYS A 685 28.33 -15.78 -14.44
C CYS A 685 29.62 -15.03 -14.77
N GLU A 686 29.69 -13.74 -14.45
CA GLU A 686 30.89 -12.92 -14.60
C GLU A 686 32.07 -13.45 -13.78
N LYS A 687 31.84 -13.83 -12.52
CA LYS A 687 32.88 -14.47 -11.69
C LYS A 687 33.41 -15.76 -12.32
N TYR A 688 32.52 -16.60 -12.85
CA TYR A 688 32.90 -17.80 -13.58
C TYR A 688 33.73 -17.47 -14.83
N ILE A 689 33.28 -16.52 -15.66
CA ILE A 689 34.00 -16.07 -16.86
C ILE A 689 35.41 -15.56 -16.50
N ARG A 690 35.54 -14.76 -15.44
CA ARG A 690 36.83 -14.25 -14.94
C ARG A 690 37.72 -15.40 -14.45
N ALA A 691 37.18 -16.34 -13.67
CA ALA A 691 37.92 -17.48 -13.12
C ALA A 691 38.44 -18.45 -14.21
N GLU A 692 37.68 -18.63 -15.29
CA GLU A 692 38.03 -19.51 -16.42
C GLU A 692 38.89 -18.80 -17.48
N GLY A 693 39.22 -17.51 -17.31
CA GLY A 693 40.01 -16.74 -18.27
C GLY A 693 39.28 -16.43 -19.59
N LYS A 694 37.94 -16.45 -19.60
CA LYS A 694 37.10 -16.29 -20.80
C LYS A 694 36.61 -14.85 -21.06
N VAL A 695 37.23 -13.86 -20.43
CA VAL A 695 36.79 -12.45 -20.49
C VAL A 695 36.77 -11.91 -21.92
N GLU A 696 37.82 -12.18 -22.71
CA GLU A 696 37.89 -11.68 -24.09
C GLU A 696 36.91 -12.41 -25.03
N GLU A 697 36.64 -13.70 -24.79
CA GLU A 697 35.59 -14.44 -25.50
C GLU A 697 34.20 -13.82 -25.22
N ALA A 698 33.90 -13.52 -23.96
CA ALA A 698 32.65 -12.88 -23.57
C ALA A 698 32.49 -11.49 -24.20
N LYS A 699 33.54 -10.65 -24.18
CA LYS A 699 33.53 -9.34 -24.84
C LYS A 699 33.34 -9.46 -26.36
N SER A 700 33.99 -10.43 -27.00
CA SER A 700 33.84 -10.67 -28.45
C SER A 700 32.41 -11.07 -28.80
N LYS A 701 31.80 -11.98 -28.04
CA LYS A 701 30.38 -12.37 -28.23
C LYS A 701 29.44 -11.18 -28.00
N LEU A 702 29.67 -10.39 -26.96
CA LEU A 702 28.90 -9.17 -26.69
C LEU A 702 28.99 -8.19 -27.86
N ALA A 703 30.20 -7.93 -28.37
CA ALA A 703 30.40 -7.06 -29.53
C ALA A 703 29.70 -7.60 -30.79
N GLU A 704 29.72 -8.91 -31.01
CA GLU A 704 29.01 -9.54 -32.13
C GLU A 704 27.48 -9.36 -32.03
N ILE A 705 26.90 -9.58 -30.84
CA ILE A 705 25.46 -9.38 -30.57
C ILE A 705 25.07 -7.93 -30.90
N TYR A 706 25.83 -6.96 -30.41
CA TYR A 706 25.51 -5.54 -30.59
C TYR A 706 25.78 -5.05 -32.02
N SER A 707 26.80 -5.60 -32.69
CA SER A 707 27.01 -5.34 -34.12
C SER A 707 25.84 -5.80 -34.98
N LYS A 708 25.17 -6.91 -34.62
CA LYS A 708 23.96 -7.38 -35.32
C LYS A 708 22.74 -6.51 -35.01
N LYS A 709 22.60 -6.05 -33.76
CA LYS A 709 21.46 -5.21 -33.32
C LYS A 709 21.57 -3.74 -33.77
N GLY A 710 22.72 -3.30 -34.26
CA GLY A 710 22.91 -1.94 -34.80
C GLY A 710 22.87 -0.83 -33.73
N VAL A 711 23.14 -1.17 -32.47
CA VAL A 711 23.15 -0.25 -31.32
C VAL A 711 24.47 -0.34 -30.56
N PRO A 712 24.89 0.72 -29.84
CA PRO A 712 26.10 0.67 -29.01
C PRO A 712 25.88 -0.23 -27.78
N VAL A 713 26.97 -0.86 -27.33
CA VAL A 713 26.99 -1.61 -26.06
C VAL A 713 26.78 -0.62 -24.90
N PRO A 714 25.86 -0.88 -23.96
CA PRO A 714 25.68 -0.05 -22.78
C PRO A 714 26.93 -0.08 -21.91
N HIS A 715 27.22 1.02 -21.24
CA HIS A 715 28.35 1.16 -20.32
C HIS A 715 27.92 1.92 -19.05
N TYR A 716 28.68 1.73 -17.97
CA TYR A 716 28.55 2.51 -16.75
C TYR A 716 29.02 3.95 -17.01
N LYS A 717 28.16 4.94 -16.74
CA LYS A 717 28.47 6.35 -16.99
C LYS A 717 29.04 7.02 -15.74
N GLY A 718 30.16 7.72 -15.90
CA GLY A 718 30.85 8.42 -14.81
C GLY A 718 32.04 7.63 -14.25
N GLU A 719 32.61 8.13 -13.15
CA GLU A 719 33.72 7.48 -12.48
C GLU A 719 33.24 6.28 -11.66
N ILE A 720 33.94 5.15 -11.78
CA ILE A 720 33.68 3.98 -10.93
C ILE A 720 34.04 4.36 -9.48
N PRO A 721 33.09 4.28 -8.53
CA PRO A 721 33.31 4.76 -7.17
C PRO A 721 34.36 3.93 -6.44
N LYS A 722 35.04 4.55 -5.47
CA LYS A 722 36.06 3.87 -4.65
C LYS A 722 35.45 2.67 -3.90
N GLY A 723 36.00 1.48 -4.14
CA GLY A 723 35.49 0.23 -3.56
C GLY A 723 34.71 -0.65 -4.55
N ASN A 724 34.37 -0.12 -5.73
CA ASN A 724 33.77 -0.89 -6.82
C ASN A 724 34.87 -1.53 -7.69
N ASP A 725 34.83 -2.86 -7.84
CA ASP A 725 35.78 -3.69 -8.60
C ASP A 725 35.30 -4.03 -10.03
N GLY A 726 34.22 -3.37 -10.47
CA GLY A 726 33.59 -3.57 -11.77
C GLY A 726 32.73 -4.84 -11.86
N LEU A 727 32.53 -5.59 -10.78
CA LEU A 727 31.61 -6.74 -10.77
C LEU A 727 30.19 -6.28 -11.18
N GLY A 728 29.54 -7.03 -12.06
CA GLY A 728 28.22 -6.74 -12.61
C GLY A 728 28.26 -5.96 -13.94
N LEU A 729 29.43 -5.49 -14.38
CA LEU A 729 29.56 -4.67 -15.59
C LEU A 729 30.05 -5.46 -16.82
N LEU A 730 30.66 -6.64 -16.67
CA LEU A 730 31.16 -7.41 -17.82
C LEU A 730 30.02 -7.85 -18.75
N LEU A 731 28.86 -8.17 -18.16
CA LEU A 731 27.67 -8.62 -18.87
C LEU A 731 26.60 -7.51 -18.96
N LEU A 732 26.99 -6.23 -18.87
CA LEU A 732 26.04 -5.13 -19.04
C LEU A 732 25.50 -5.15 -20.48
N GLY A 733 24.17 -5.14 -20.64
CA GLY A 733 23.51 -5.23 -21.93
C GLY A 733 23.26 -6.65 -22.48
N THR A 734 23.70 -7.70 -21.81
CA THR A 734 23.45 -9.11 -22.19
C THR A 734 23.12 -9.92 -20.94
N THR A 735 22.84 -11.20 -21.04
CA THR A 735 22.61 -12.08 -19.89
C THR A 735 23.50 -13.31 -19.98
N GLY A 736 23.77 -13.95 -18.84
CA GLY A 736 24.70 -15.09 -18.77
C GLY A 736 24.35 -16.23 -19.72
N ASP A 737 23.06 -16.47 -19.99
CA ASP A 737 22.54 -17.49 -20.91
C ASP A 737 22.80 -17.17 -22.40
N GLN A 738 23.06 -15.91 -22.74
CA GLN A 738 23.47 -15.51 -24.09
C GLN A 738 24.97 -15.71 -24.34
N ILE A 739 25.78 -15.75 -23.27
CA ILE A 739 27.25 -15.81 -23.36
C ILE A 739 27.78 -17.21 -23.07
N LEU A 740 27.23 -17.86 -22.04
CA LEU A 740 27.66 -19.16 -21.55
C LEU A 740 26.83 -20.31 -22.16
N PRO A 741 27.39 -21.53 -22.26
CA PRO A 741 26.61 -22.71 -22.61
C PRO A 741 25.47 -22.94 -21.61
N LYS A 742 24.30 -23.39 -22.11
CA LYS A 742 23.09 -23.59 -21.30
C LYS A 742 23.32 -24.40 -20.02
N GLU A 743 24.02 -25.52 -20.10
CA GLU A 743 24.28 -26.38 -18.93
C GLU A 743 25.10 -25.66 -17.84
N VAL A 744 26.05 -24.81 -18.24
CA VAL A 744 26.87 -24.02 -17.31
C VAL A 744 26.02 -22.93 -16.66
N TYR A 745 25.23 -22.21 -17.46
CA TYR A 745 24.34 -21.17 -16.97
C TYR A 745 23.32 -21.72 -15.95
N GLU A 746 22.64 -22.84 -16.28
CA GLU A 746 21.62 -23.42 -15.39
C GLU A 746 22.21 -23.87 -14.04
N LYS A 747 23.43 -24.41 -14.05
CA LYS A 747 24.15 -24.73 -12.81
C LYS A 747 24.42 -23.47 -11.99
N ILE A 748 24.95 -22.42 -12.61
CA ILE A 748 25.24 -21.13 -11.95
C ILE A 748 23.97 -20.48 -11.41
N LYS A 749 22.88 -20.47 -12.19
CA LYS A 749 21.56 -19.94 -11.80
C LYS A 749 21.09 -20.63 -10.52
N LYS A 750 21.10 -21.97 -10.49
CA LYS A 750 20.68 -22.76 -9.32
C LYS A 750 21.52 -22.48 -8.07
N GLU A 751 22.84 -22.40 -8.21
CA GLU A 751 23.74 -22.10 -7.09
C GLU A 751 23.50 -20.68 -6.56
N THR A 752 23.42 -19.69 -7.46
CA THR A 752 23.17 -18.27 -7.14
C THR A 752 21.87 -18.08 -6.37
N LEU A 753 20.76 -18.64 -6.86
CA LEU A 753 19.44 -18.49 -6.23
C LEU A 753 19.42 -19.04 -4.79
N SER A 754 20.21 -20.08 -4.50
CA SER A 754 20.30 -20.64 -3.15
C SER A 754 21.17 -19.81 -2.19
N SER A 755 22.09 -18.99 -2.72
CA SER A 755 23.02 -18.18 -1.93
C SER A 755 22.62 -16.72 -1.78
N VAL A 756 21.84 -16.16 -2.71
CA VAL A 756 21.47 -14.74 -2.75
C VAL A 756 20.81 -14.27 -1.45
N ARG A 757 21.15 -13.04 -1.02
CA ARG A 757 20.69 -12.47 0.26
C ARG A 757 20.02 -11.12 0.10
N GLY A 758 18.87 -10.96 0.73
CA GLY A 758 18.17 -9.69 0.70
C GLY A 758 16.75 -9.75 1.20
N THR A 759 16.03 -8.66 0.94
CA THR A 759 14.62 -8.48 1.28
C THR A 759 13.97 -7.68 0.16
N VAL A 760 12.81 -8.13 -0.29
CA VAL A 760 11.87 -7.29 -1.04
C VAL A 760 10.70 -6.94 -0.11
N GLN A 761 10.20 -5.72 -0.17
CA GLN A 761 9.15 -5.28 0.74
C GLN A 761 7.80 -5.95 0.42
N ALA A 762 7.24 -5.68 -0.76
CA ALA A 762 6.18 -6.46 -1.40
C ALA A 762 4.94 -6.78 -0.52
N ASP A 763 4.62 -5.93 0.45
CA ASP A 763 3.44 -6.13 1.31
C ASP A 763 2.25 -5.39 0.70
N ILE A 764 1.46 -6.11 -0.10
CA ILE A 764 0.28 -5.58 -0.82
C ILE A 764 -0.87 -5.22 0.13
N LEU A 765 -0.95 -5.84 1.31
CA LEU A 765 -2.07 -5.59 2.24
C LEU A 765 -1.98 -4.19 2.84
N LYS A 766 -0.77 -3.72 3.19
CA LYS A 766 -0.58 -2.35 3.67
C LYS A 766 -0.83 -1.28 2.60
N GLU A 767 -0.74 -1.64 1.33
CA GLU A 767 -0.89 -0.68 0.22
C GLU A 767 -2.31 -0.16 0.13
N ASP A 768 -3.30 -1.06 0.18
CA ASP A 768 -4.71 -0.68 0.20
C ASP A 768 -5.12 -0.04 1.55
N GLN A 769 -4.48 -0.46 2.65
CA GLN A 769 -4.76 0.08 3.98
C GLN A 769 -4.23 1.50 4.19
N ALA A 770 -3.04 1.84 3.67
CA ALA A 770 -2.34 3.08 3.99
C ALA A 770 -1.48 3.68 2.85
N GLN A 771 -0.58 2.92 2.23
CA GLN A 771 0.49 3.51 1.40
C GLN A 771 0.06 3.91 -0.02
N ASN A 772 -1.02 3.31 -0.53
CA ASN A 772 -1.65 3.69 -1.80
C ASN A 772 -0.75 3.56 -3.06
N THR A 773 0.20 2.62 -3.08
CA THR A 773 1.03 2.28 -4.26
C THR A 773 0.64 0.96 -4.93
N CYS A 774 -0.57 0.43 -4.64
CA CYS A 774 -1.17 -0.65 -5.41
C CYS A 774 -1.40 -0.24 -6.86
N ILE A 775 -0.85 -1.01 -7.80
CA ILE A 775 -1.04 -0.81 -9.24
C ILE A 775 -1.94 -1.89 -9.86
N PHE A 776 -1.93 -3.10 -9.30
CA PHE A 776 -2.80 -4.21 -9.69
C PHE A 776 -4.00 -4.34 -8.76
N SER A 777 -5.02 -5.10 -9.18
CA SER A 777 -6.05 -5.57 -8.25
C SER A 777 -5.41 -6.31 -7.07
N THR A 778 -5.94 -6.11 -5.85
CA THR A 778 -5.38 -6.71 -4.62
C THR A 778 -5.30 -8.24 -4.73
N GLU A 779 -6.28 -8.86 -5.37
CA GLU A 779 -6.32 -10.31 -5.59
C GLU A 779 -5.19 -10.79 -6.51
N PHE A 780 -4.98 -10.11 -7.64
CA PHE A 780 -3.90 -10.46 -8.57
C PHE A 780 -2.52 -10.22 -7.97
N ALA A 781 -2.35 -9.11 -7.24
CA ALA A 781 -1.11 -8.82 -6.54
C ALA A 781 -0.79 -9.88 -5.49
N LEU A 782 -1.76 -10.34 -4.69
CA LEU A 782 -1.59 -11.45 -3.75
C LEU A 782 -1.27 -12.77 -4.48
N LYS A 783 -1.87 -13.03 -5.65
CA LYS A 783 -1.53 -14.18 -6.51
C LYS A 783 -0.06 -14.17 -6.89
N LEU A 784 0.45 -13.03 -7.39
CA LEU A 784 1.87 -12.88 -7.73
C LEU A 784 2.80 -13.04 -6.50
N MET A 785 2.38 -12.58 -5.32
CA MET A 785 3.13 -12.82 -4.08
C MET A 785 3.23 -14.31 -3.72
N GLY A 786 2.14 -15.06 -3.90
CA GLY A 786 2.16 -16.51 -3.75
C GLY A 786 3.07 -17.18 -4.79
N ASP A 787 3.08 -16.70 -6.04
CA ASP A 787 3.94 -17.22 -7.10
C ASP A 787 5.43 -17.00 -6.80
N ILE A 788 5.79 -15.82 -6.26
CA ILE A 788 7.16 -15.56 -5.76
C ILE A 788 7.54 -16.56 -4.67
N GLN A 789 6.67 -16.75 -3.67
CA GLN A 789 6.97 -17.64 -2.55
C GLN A 789 7.10 -19.10 -3.00
N GLU A 790 6.27 -19.54 -3.95
CA GLU A 790 6.35 -20.87 -4.56
C GLU A 790 7.68 -21.05 -5.31
N TYR A 791 8.05 -20.08 -6.15
CA TYR A 791 9.33 -20.06 -6.85
C TYR A 791 10.52 -20.11 -5.89
N PHE A 792 10.44 -19.42 -4.75
CA PHE A 792 11.47 -19.45 -3.69
C PHE A 792 11.62 -20.85 -3.10
N ILE A 793 10.52 -21.56 -2.86
CA ILE A 793 10.53 -22.92 -2.31
C ILE A 793 11.16 -23.88 -3.33
N TRP A 794 10.70 -23.86 -4.59
CA TRP A 794 11.20 -24.73 -5.65
C TRP A 794 12.70 -24.55 -5.89
N ASN A 795 13.17 -23.30 -5.89
CA ASN A 795 14.57 -22.95 -6.14
C ASN A 795 15.45 -22.87 -4.87
N LYS A 796 14.89 -23.20 -3.69
CA LYS A 796 15.59 -23.18 -2.39
C LYS A 796 16.20 -21.82 -2.03
N ILE A 797 15.49 -20.74 -2.33
CA ILE A 797 15.87 -19.36 -1.99
C ILE A 797 15.57 -19.13 -0.49
N ARG A 798 16.56 -19.42 0.36
CA ARG A 798 16.41 -19.47 1.83
C ARG A 798 17.02 -18.30 2.60
N ASN A 799 17.78 -17.44 1.92
CA ASN A 799 18.45 -16.29 2.53
C ASN A 799 17.88 -14.94 2.03
N PHE A 800 16.78 -14.99 1.28
CA PHE A 800 16.06 -13.83 0.79
C PHE A 800 14.64 -13.81 1.39
N TYR A 801 14.21 -12.68 1.93
CA TYR A 801 12.86 -12.50 2.45
C TYR A 801 11.94 -12.07 1.30
N SER A 802 10.94 -12.89 0.99
CA SER A 802 9.99 -12.70 -0.12
C SER A 802 8.97 -11.59 0.16
N VAL A 803 8.76 -11.26 1.44
CA VAL A 803 7.89 -10.18 1.89
C VAL A 803 8.42 -9.60 3.20
N SER A 804 8.36 -8.27 3.32
CA SER A 804 8.57 -7.52 4.55
C SER A 804 7.26 -6.86 4.98
N ILE A 805 6.52 -7.58 5.82
CA ILE A 805 5.20 -7.20 6.33
C ILE A 805 5.35 -5.92 7.18
N SER A 806 4.71 -4.83 6.75
CA SER A 806 5.12 -3.48 7.13
C SER A 806 4.01 -2.68 7.81
N GLY A 807 4.27 -2.28 9.06
CA GLY A 807 3.50 -1.27 9.80
C GLY A 807 4.00 0.16 9.66
N TYR A 808 5.22 0.38 9.16
CA TYR A 808 5.81 1.73 9.07
C TYR A 808 4.85 2.72 8.40
N HIS A 809 4.42 2.40 7.18
CA HIS A 809 3.53 3.25 6.38
C HIS A 809 2.13 3.41 6.99
N ILE A 810 1.65 2.41 7.74
CA ILE A 810 0.38 2.48 8.47
C ILE A 810 0.48 3.54 9.59
N ALA A 811 1.60 3.55 10.32
CA ALA A 811 1.86 4.56 11.36
C ALA A 811 2.09 5.96 10.78
N GLU A 812 2.89 6.07 9.72
CA GLU A 812 3.17 7.35 9.05
C GLU A 812 1.90 7.97 8.45
N ALA A 813 0.94 7.15 8.02
CA ALA A 813 -0.36 7.61 7.52
C ALA A 813 -1.32 8.12 8.60
N GLY A 814 -1.09 7.82 9.88
CA GLY A 814 -2.09 8.13 10.89
C GLY A 814 -2.03 7.32 12.17
N ALA A 815 -1.69 6.04 12.05
CA ALA A 815 -2.02 5.08 13.09
C ALA A 815 -1.18 5.25 14.36
N ASN A 816 -1.82 5.06 15.50
CA ASN A 816 -1.13 4.93 16.77
C ASN A 816 -0.33 3.60 16.85
N PRO A 817 0.55 3.43 17.87
CA PRO A 817 1.41 2.25 17.98
C PRO A 817 0.64 0.92 18.03
N ILE A 818 -0.52 0.89 18.71
CA ILE A 818 -1.34 -0.31 18.86
C ILE A 818 -1.92 -0.73 17.51
N THR A 819 -2.58 0.19 16.82
CA THR A 819 -3.21 -0.03 15.52
C THR A 819 -2.17 -0.44 14.49
N GLN A 820 -0.99 0.20 14.49
CA GLN A 820 0.14 -0.21 13.66
C GLN A 820 0.48 -1.70 13.86
N VAL A 821 0.81 -2.12 15.08
CA VAL A 821 1.30 -3.48 15.33
C VAL A 821 0.19 -4.50 15.07
N ALA A 822 -1.04 -4.21 15.48
CA ALA A 822 -2.18 -5.08 15.26
C ALA A 822 -2.43 -5.32 13.77
N PHE A 823 -2.49 -4.28 12.95
CA PHE A 823 -2.69 -4.43 11.50
C PHE A 823 -1.53 -5.15 10.84
N THR A 824 -0.30 -4.85 11.25
CA THR A 824 0.90 -5.49 10.69
C THR A 824 0.94 -6.99 10.99
N LEU A 825 0.71 -7.40 12.23
CA LEU A 825 0.66 -8.83 12.58
C LEU A 825 -0.53 -9.53 11.92
N ALA A 826 -1.68 -8.86 11.84
CA ALA A 826 -2.84 -9.39 11.14
C ALA A 826 -2.56 -9.62 9.65
N ASN A 827 -1.88 -8.68 8.98
CA ASN A 827 -1.41 -8.83 7.60
C ASN A 827 -0.45 -10.03 7.48
N GLY A 828 0.50 -10.15 8.41
CA GLY A 828 1.44 -11.28 8.45
C GLY A 828 0.74 -12.64 8.57
N PHE A 829 -0.25 -12.76 9.47
CA PHE A 829 -1.05 -13.98 9.58
C PHE A 829 -1.94 -14.22 8.36
N THR A 830 -2.35 -13.18 7.64
CA THR A 830 -3.09 -13.30 6.38
C THR A 830 -2.23 -13.93 5.29
N PHE A 831 -0.95 -13.54 5.17
CA PHE A 831 0.00 -14.21 4.29
C PHE A 831 0.24 -15.68 4.70
N VAL A 832 0.33 -15.96 6.01
CA VAL A 832 0.46 -17.34 6.51
C VAL A 832 -0.74 -18.18 6.07
N GLU A 833 -1.97 -17.70 6.30
CA GLU A 833 -3.19 -18.42 5.91
C GLU A 833 -3.29 -18.59 4.40
N TYR A 834 -2.89 -17.58 3.62
CA TYR A 834 -2.86 -17.66 2.16
C TYR A 834 -1.85 -18.67 1.62
N TYR A 835 -0.62 -18.69 2.13
CA TYR A 835 0.38 -19.66 1.68
C TYR A 835 0.01 -21.10 2.10
N LEU A 836 -0.61 -21.27 3.27
CA LEU A 836 -1.18 -22.56 3.68
C LEU A 836 -2.34 -22.98 2.76
N SER A 837 -3.20 -22.05 2.31
CA SER A 837 -4.31 -22.38 1.38
C SER A 837 -3.81 -22.81 0.00
N ARG A 838 -2.62 -22.34 -0.40
CA ARG A 838 -1.89 -22.83 -1.59
C ARG A 838 -1.17 -24.17 -1.40
N GLY A 839 -1.24 -24.79 -0.22
CA GLY A 839 -0.61 -26.08 0.07
C GLY A 839 0.87 -26.01 0.44
N MET A 840 1.42 -24.82 0.71
CA MET A 840 2.79 -24.66 1.20
C MET A 840 2.87 -25.06 2.68
N LYS A 841 4.00 -25.62 3.12
CA LYS A 841 4.19 -25.98 4.54
C LYS A 841 4.69 -24.78 5.33
N ILE A 842 4.22 -24.64 6.57
CA ILE A 842 4.56 -23.51 7.45
C ILE A 842 6.07 -23.25 7.54
N ASP A 843 6.88 -24.30 7.69
CA ASP A 843 8.33 -24.21 7.87
C ASP A 843 9.10 -23.90 6.58
N ASP A 844 8.45 -24.00 5.41
CA ASP A 844 9.07 -23.69 4.12
C ASP A 844 9.07 -22.19 3.81
N PHE A 845 8.14 -21.42 4.40
CA PHE A 845 8.01 -19.98 4.13
C PHE A 845 8.06 -19.08 5.37
N ALA A 846 7.59 -19.50 6.55
CA ALA A 846 7.57 -18.62 7.73
C ALA A 846 8.95 -18.05 8.10
N PRO A 847 10.07 -18.80 7.98
CA PRO A 847 11.41 -18.23 8.20
C PRO A 847 11.86 -17.15 7.21
N ASN A 848 11.17 -17.03 6.06
CA ASN A 848 11.39 -16.05 5.00
C ASN A 848 10.44 -14.83 5.11
N LEU A 849 9.62 -14.76 6.15
CA LEU A 849 8.85 -13.56 6.47
C LEU A 849 9.70 -12.61 7.30
N SER A 850 9.75 -11.34 6.89
CA SER A 850 10.34 -10.24 7.66
C SER A 850 9.23 -9.27 8.07
N PHE A 851 9.46 -8.53 9.15
CA PHE A 851 8.57 -7.48 9.62
C PHE A 851 9.24 -6.11 9.58
N PHE A 852 8.44 -5.05 9.50
CA PHE A 852 8.93 -3.68 9.47
C PHE A 852 8.02 -2.72 10.25
N PHE A 853 8.53 -2.07 11.29
CA PHE A 853 7.77 -1.15 12.15
C PHE A 853 8.36 0.28 12.15
N SER A 854 7.52 1.26 12.42
CA SER A 854 7.88 2.63 12.80
C SER A 854 8.05 2.73 14.31
N ASN A 855 9.03 3.52 14.77
CA ASN A 855 9.19 3.91 16.17
C ASN A 855 8.99 5.43 16.32
N GLY A 856 7.98 5.82 17.12
CA GLY A 856 7.72 7.20 17.51
C GLY A 856 8.04 7.47 18.98
N ILE A 857 7.33 8.43 19.58
CA ILE A 857 7.63 8.96 20.92
C ILE A 857 6.71 8.41 22.02
N ASP A 858 5.51 7.95 21.66
CA ASP A 858 4.52 7.35 22.57
C ASP A 858 5.10 6.16 23.38
N PRO A 859 4.66 5.95 24.64
CA PRO A 859 5.26 4.97 25.54
C PRO A 859 5.21 3.53 25.02
N GLU A 860 4.19 3.17 24.25
CA GLU A 860 4.02 1.84 23.66
C GLU A 860 5.19 1.46 22.74
N TYR A 861 5.83 2.43 22.08
CA TYR A 861 7.00 2.18 21.21
C TYR A 861 8.19 1.55 21.95
N ALA A 862 8.24 1.64 23.28
CA ALA A 862 9.26 0.96 24.08
C ALA A 862 9.09 -0.57 24.13
N VAL A 863 7.92 -1.11 23.77
CA VAL A 863 7.59 -2.54 23.89
C VAL A 863 7.00 -3.18 22.64
N ILE A 864 6.74 -2.44 21.56
CA ILE A 864 6.07 -3.00 20.37
C ILE A 864 6.79 -4.23 19.79
N GLY A 865 8.13 -4.24 19.76
CA GLY A 865 8.93 -5.31 19.16
C GLY A 865 8.84 -6.59 19.97
N ARG A 866 9.01 -6.51 21.30
CA ARG A 866 8.84 -7.68 22.19
C ARG A 866 7.42 -8.24 22.17
N VAL A 867 6.39 -7.39 22.14
CA VAL A 867 5.00 -7.86 22.10
C VAL A 867 4.73 -8.56 20.77
N ALA A 868 5.19 -8.01 19.65
CA ALA A 868 5.09 -8.66 18.35
C ALA A 868 5.76 -10.04 18.33
N ARG A 869 6.97 -10.17 18.90
CA ARG A 869 7.66 -11.47 19.04
C ARG A 869 6.86 -12.48 19.86
N LYS A 870 6.31 -12.06 21.01
CA LYS A 870 5.50 -12.94 21.87
C LYS A 870 4.27 -13.47 21.15
N ILE A 871 3.47 -12.59 20.54
CA ILE A 871 2.24 -12.97 19.84
C ILE A 871 2.58 -13.92 18.68
N TRP A 872 3.59 -13.59 17.87
CA TRP A 872 4.01 -14.44 16.76
C TRP A 872 4.50 -15.81 17.21
N ALA A 873 5.39 -15.87 18.21
CA ALA A 873 5.95 -17.12 18.71
C ALA A 873 4.86 -18.05 19.26
N LYS A 874 3.95 -17.51 20.11
CA LYS A 874 2.80 -18.26 20.64
C LYS A 874 1.93 -18.81 19.50
N SER A 875 1.59 -17.96 18.53
CA SER A 875 0.75 -18.33 17.39
C SER A 875 1.40 -19.41 16.53
N MET A 876 2.67 -19.24 16.16
CA MET A 876 3.41 -20.20 15.34
C MET A 876 3.51 -21.56 16.02
N LYS A 877 3.78 -21.58 17.33
CA LYS A 877 3.92 -22.83 18.09
C LYS A 877 2.60 -23.55 18.29
N TYR A 878 1.58 -22.87 18.78
CA TYR A 878 0.35 -23.52 19.27
C TYR A 878 -0.75 -23.63 18.22
N LYS A 879 -0.89 -22.64 17.35
CA LYS A 879 -1.88 -22.69 16.26
C LYS A 879 -1.33 -23.38 15.02
N TYR A 880 -0.14 -22.99 14.56
CA TYR A 880 0.39 -23.44 13.27
C TYR A 880 1.37 -24.62 13.37
N SER A 881 1.72 -25.07 14.58
CA SER A 881 2.70 -26.16 14.80
C SER A 881 4.04 -25.95 14.09
N GLY A 882 4.47 -24.68 13.94
CA GLY A 882 5.71 -24.31 13.29
C GLY A 882 6.94 -24.63 14.15
N SER A 883 8.04 -24.95 13.46
CA SER A 883 9.35 -25.16 14.09
C SER A 883 9.83 -23.92 14.85
N GLU A 884 10.84 -24.09 15.70
CA GLU A 884 11.47 -22.99 16.45
C GLU A 884 11.89 -21.83 15.55
N ARG A 885 12.42 -22.13 14.35
CA ARG A 885 12.84 -21.11 13.39
C ARG A 885 11.66 -20.30 12.84
N SER A 886 10.49 -20.91 12.70
CA SER A 886 9.26 -20.25 12.26
C SER A 886 8.66 -19.36 13.35
N GLN A 887 8.94 -19.67 14.62
CA GLN A 887 8.53 -18.86 15.78
C GLN A 887 9.35 -17.57 15.95
N MET A 888 10.50 -17.45 15.29
CA MET A 888 11.40 -16.30 15.39
C MET A 888 10.97 -15.15 14.49
N LEU A 889 10.16 -14.22 15.01
CA LEU A 889 9.83 -12.97 14.31
C LEU A 889 11.04 -12.04 14.26
N LYS A 890 11.53 -11.78 13.05
CA LYS A 890 12.60 -10.81 12.80
C LYS A 890 12.03 -9.54 12.22
N TYR A 891 12.49 -8.39 12.69
CA TYR A 891 11.98 -7.12 12.22
C TYR A 891 13.04 -6.03 12.03
N HIS A 892 12.73 -5.14 11.11
CA HIS A 892 13.36 -3.85 10.93
C HIS A 892 12.56 -2.78 11.69
N ILE A 893 13.25 -1.81 12.28
CA ILE A 893 12.64 -0.56 12.75
C ILE A 893 13.19 0.60 11.92
N GLN A 894 12.32 1.54 11.58
CA GLN A 894 12.67 2.89 11.14
C GLN A 894 12.10 3.90 12.14
N THR A 895 12.87 4.94 12.44
CA THR A 895 12.39 6.08 13.23
C THR A 895 11.25 6.81 12.50
N SER A 896 10.28 7.37 13.21
CA SER A 896 9.08 7.95 12.58
C SER A 896 9.39 9.26 11.84
N GLY A 897 9.10 9.31 10.54
CA GLY A 897 9.22 10.53 9.73
C GLY A 897 8.21 11.60 10.13
N ARG A 898 6.98 11.20 10.49
CA ARG A 898 5.89 12.06 10.94
C ARG A 898 6.22 12.82 12.24
N SER A 899 7.10 12.25 13.05
CA SER A 899 7.59 12.92 14.27
C SER A 899 8.60 14.03 14.00
N LEU A 900 9.12 14.13 12.77
CA LEU A 900 10.11 15.11 12.35
C LEU A 900 9.42 16.29 11.67
N HIS A 901 9.91 17.50 11.96
CA HIS A 901 9.22 18.73 11.61
C HIS A 901 10.13 19.63 10.76
N ALA A 902 9.53 20.39 9.84
CA ALA A 902 10.24 21.34 8.97
C ALA A 902 10.66 22.63 9.72
N GLN A 903 10.05 22.86 10.89
CA GLN A 903 10.45 23.88 11.85
C GLN A 903 11.50 23.33 12.81
N GLU A 904 12.48 24.15 13.18
CA GLU A 904 13.53 23.80 14.15
C GLU A 904 14.14 22.41 13.87
N ILE A 905 14.53 22.17 12.62
CA ILE A 905 14.98 20.86 12.12
C ILE A 905 16.10 20.24 12.96
N ALA A 906 16.91 21.05 13.65
CA ALA A 906 17.95 20.54 14.57
C ALA A 906 17.37 19.69 15.74
N PHE A 907 16.12 19.92 16.14
CA PHE A 907 15.47 19.12 17.18
C PHE A 907 15.10 17.71 16.72
N ASN A 908 15.11 17.45 15.41
CA ASN A 908 14.79 16.13 14.85
C ASN A 908 15.85 15.08 15.21
N ASP A 909 17.12 15.46 15.35
CA ASP A 909 18.18 14.53 15.82
C ASP A 909 17.90 14.03 17.24
N ILE A 910 17.34 14.87 18.10
CA ILE A 910 16.99 14.51 19.48
C ILE A 910 15.88 13.45 19.47
N ARG A 911 14.82 13.69 18.69
CA ARG A 911 13.69 12.75 18.53
C ARG A 911 14.16 11.41 17.98
N THR A 912 14.95 11.46 16.91
CA THR A 912 15.51 10.28 16.25
C THR A 912 16.41 9.48 17.18
N THR A 913 17.21 10.15 18.03
CA THR A 913 18.07 9.49 19.03
C THR A 913 17.25 8.70 20.05
N LEU A 914 16.15 9.27 20.56
CA LEU A 914 15.29 8.58 21.53
C LEU A 914 14.57 7.38 20.91
N GLN A 915 14.08 7.52 19.68
CA GLN A 915 13.43 6.45 18.94
C GLN A 915 14.38 5.29 18.63
N ALA A 916 15.60 5.60 18.21
CA ALA A 916 16.68 4.64 17.99
C ALA A 916 17.06 3.91 19.28
N LEU A 917 17.06 4.61 20.41
CA LEU A 917 17.35 4.02 21.72
C LEU A 917 16.32 2.95 22.09
N TYR A 918 15.02 3.23 21.97
CA TYR A 918 13.97 2.23 22.17
C TYR A 918 14.16 1.02 21.26
N ALA A 919 14.45 1.24 19.98
CA ALA A 919 14.65 0.17 19.02
C ALA A 919 15.84 -0.75 19.36
N ILE A 920 16.95 -0.17 19.82
CA ILE A 920 18.18 -0.93 20.18
C ILE A 920 18.01 -1.66 21.52
N TYR A 921 17.33 -1.04 22.49
CA TYR A 921 17.04 -1.64 23.79
C TYR A 921 16.03 -2.79 23.69
N ASP A 922 15.07 -2.71 22.78
CA ASP A 922 14.12 -3.80 22.48
C ASP A 922 14.67 -4.81 21.45
N ASN A 923 15.98 -4.78 21.21
CA ASN A 923 16.72 -5.78 20.45
C ASN A 923 16.23 -5.98 18.99
N CYS A 924 16.02 -4.88 18.26
CA CYS A 924 15.68 -4.92 16.83
C CYS A 924 16.77 -5.61 15.98
N ASN A 925 16.38 -6.21 14.84
CA ASN A 925 17.33 -6.93 13.97
C ASN A 925 17.98 -6.04 12.90
N SER A 926 17.36 -4.89 12.61
CA SER A 926 17.87 -3.90 11.65
C SER A 926 17.27 -2.54 12.00
N LEU A 927 18.05 -1.46 11.89
CA LEU A 927 17.60 -0.10 12.23
C LEU A 927 17.94 0.91 11.14
N HIS A 928 16.95 1.73 10.78
CA HIS A 928 17.11 2.96 10.01
C HIS A 928 16.87 4.17 10.92
N THR A 929 17.73 5.16 10.81
CA THR A 929 17.60 6.46 11.48
C THR A 929 17.40 7.51 10.41
N ASN A 930 16.30 8.25 10.51
CA ASN A 930 15.99 9.35 9.59
C ASN A 930 16.97 10.50 9.80
N ALA A 931 17.11 11.33 8.77
CA ALA A 931 17.92 12.54 8.86
C ALA A 931 17.15 13.69 9.52
N TYR A 932 17.88 14.68 10.03
CA TYR A 932 17.25 15.82 10.70
C TYR A 932 16.44 16.72 9.74
N ASP A 933 16.73 16.67 8.45
CA ASP A 933 16.12 17.42 7.34
C ASP A 933 15.03 16.63 6.58
N GLU A 934 14.63 15.45 7.09
CA GLU A 934 13.64 14.54 6.50
C GLU A 934 12.34 15.23 6.07
N ALA A 935 11.88 16.22 6.84
CA ALA A 935 10.62 16.92 6.58
C ALA A 935 10.65 17.83 5.33
N ILE A 936 11.82 18.00 4.70
CA ILE A 936 12.05 18.95 3.61
C ILE A 936 12.64 18.27 2.38
N THR A 937 13.71 17.48 2.52
CA THR A 937 14.47 16.93 1.38
C THR A 937 14.97 15.52 1.67
N THR A 938 15.34 14.79 0.61
CA THR A 938 16.15 13.57 0.72
C THR A 938 17.49 13.91 1.37
N PRO A 939 18.03 13.05 2.26
CA PRO A 939 19.22 13.35 3.04
C PRO A 939 20.48 13.69 2.23
N THR A 940 21.16 14.78 2.58
CA THR A 940 22.49 15.14 2.04
C THR A 940 23.59 14.19 2.55
N GLU A 941 24.83 14.31 2.06
CA GLU A 941 25.95 13.54 2.64
C GLU A 941 26.19 13.87 4.12
N GLU A 942 26.01 15.13 4.53
CA GLU A 942 26.16 15.57 5.91
C GLU A 942 25.03 15.01 6.78
N SER A 943 23.79 15.14 6.32
CA SER A 943 22.59 14.72 7.05
C SER A 943 22.58 13.20 7.27
N VAL A 944 22.96 12.40 6.25
CA VAL A 944 23.10 10.94 6.39
C VAL A 944 24.17 10.58 7.42
N ARG A 945 25.31 11.30 7.46
CA ARG A 945 26.36 11.04 8.44
C ARG A 945 25.88 11.27 9.87
N ARG A 946 25.11 12.32 10.12
CA ARG A 946 24.49 12.57 11.44
C ARG A 946 23.51 11.46 11.82
N ALA A 947 22.62 11.09 10.90
CA ALA A 947 21.69 10.00 11.11
C ALA A 947 22.40 8.68 11.44
N MET A 948 23.49 8.35 10.74
CA MET A 948 24.32 7.18 11.03
C MET A 948 25.04 7.29 12.38
N ALA A 949 25.55 8.47 12.71
CA ALA A 949 26.26 8.72 13.96
C ALA A 949 25.38 8.42 15.19
N ILE A 950 24.06 8.65 15.12
CA ILE A 950 23.13 8.27 16.19
C ILE A 950 23.27 6.78 16.53
N GLN A 951 23.22 5.90 15.52
CA GLN A 951 23.34 4.46 15.74
C GLN A 951 24.73 4.07 16.24
N LEU A 952 25.77 4.70 15.68
CA LEU A 952 27.16 4.44 16.08
C LEU A 952 27.42 4.83 17.53
N ILE A 953 26.95 6.01 17.96
CA ILE A 953 27.08 6.49 19.34
C ILE A 953 26.36 5.54 20.29
N ILE A 954 25.11 5.15 19.99
CA ILE A 954 24.36 4.23 20.85
C ILE A 954 25.07 2.86 20.93
N ASN A 955 25.50 2.27 19.82
CA ASN A 955 26.09 0.93 19.82
C ASN A 955 27.53 0.91 20.36
N ARG A 956 28.33 1.96 20.09
CA ARG A 956 29.77 1.99 20.39
C ARG A 956 30.09 2.73 21.68
N GLU A 957 29.46 3.86 21.97
CA GLU A 957 29.80 4.75 23.09
C GLU A 957 28.88 4.61 24.29
N LEU A 958 27.56 4.49 24.10
CA LEU A 958 26.60 4.45 25.21
C LEU A 958 26.80 3.20 26.08
N GLY A 959 27.24 3.41 27.32
CA GLY A 959 27.64 2.32 28.22
C GLY A 959 26.53 1.31 28.56
N LEU A 960 25.28 1.76 28.73
CA LEU A 960 24.16 0.86 29.04
C LEU A 960 23.80 -0.05 27.87
N ALA A 961 24.06 0.37 26.61
CA ALA A 961 23.81 -0.45 25.43
C ALA A 961 24.78 -1.64 25.27
N LYS A 962 25.80 -1.76 26.15
CA LYS A 962 26.62 -2.98 26.27
C LYS A 962 25.86 -4.12 26.93
N ASN A 963 24.79 -3.82 27.68
CA ASN A 963 23.79 -4.80 28.07
C ASN A 963 22.74 -4.93 26.95
N GLU A 964 22.39 -6.16 26.61
CA GLU A 964 21.55 -6.54 25.48
C GLU A 964 20.10 -6.85 25.89
N ASN A 965 19.82 -6.84 27.19
CA ASN A 965 18.48 -7.02 27.75
C ASN A 965 18.07 -5.97 28.80
N PRO A 966 18.34 -4.66 28.59
CA PRO A 966 18.22 -3.65 29.65
C PRO A 966 16.77 -3.36 30.06
N LEU A 967 15.80 -3.82 29.25
CA LEU A 967 14.38 -3.63 29.51
C LEU A 967 13.79 -4.71 30.45
N GLN A 968 14.45 -5.87 30.60
CA GLN A 968 13.89 -6.98 31.39
C GLN A 968 13.92 -6.68 32.89
N GLY A 969 12.82 -6.99 33.58
CA GLY A 969 12.65 -6.74 35.02
C GLY A 969 12.27 -5.29 35.38
N SER A 970 12.01 -4.44 34.39
CA SER A 970 11.46 -3.10 34.61
C SER A 970 9.94 -3.17 34.72
N PHE A 971 9.38 -2.74 35.86
CA PHE A 971 7.93 -2.84 36.12
C PHE A 971 7.07 -2.18 35.05
N ILE A 972 7.45 -0.98 34.59
CA ILE A 972 6.71 -0.27 33.54
C ILE A 972 6.77 -1.00 32.19
N ILE A 973 7.87 -1.70 31.90
CA ILE A 973 7.99 -2.49 30.67
C ILE A 973 7.07 -3.71 30.74
N ASP A 974 6.98 -4.36 31.89
CA ASP A 974 6.09 -5.51 32.08
C ASP A 974 4.63 -5.11 31.95
N ASP A 975 4.24 -4.01 32.62
CA ASP A 975 2.89 -3.44 32.55
C ASP A 975 2.52 -3.01 31.14
N LEU A 976 3.41 -2.25 30.46
CA LEU A 976 3.18 -1.84 29.07
C LEU A 976 3.09 -3.03 28.13
N SER A 977 3.94 -4.05 28.31
CA SER A 977 3.91 -5.24 27.45
C SER A 977 2.57 -5.97 27.55
N ALA A 978 2.01 -6.09 28.75
CA ALA A 978 0.71 -6.72 28.96
C ALA A 978 -0.44 -5.87 28.38
N LEU A 979 -0.42 -4.55 28.62
CA LEU A 979 -1.44 -3.62 28.09
C LEU A 979 -1.46 -3.61 26.55
N VAL A 980 -0.28 -3.52 25.94
CA VAL A 980 -0.13 -3.49 24.47
C VAL A 980 -0.52 -4.83 23.86
N GLU A 981 -0.14 -5.96 24.49
CA GLU A 981 -0.52 -7.30 24.02
C GLU A 981 -2.04 -7.48 24.01
N GLU A 982 -2.75 -7.18 25.11
CA GLU A 982 -4.21 -7.31 25.17
C GLU A 982 -4.90 -6.36 24.17
N ALA A 983 -4.41 -5.13 24.02
CA ALA A 983 -4.97 -4.18 23.06
C ALA A 983 -4.87 -4.70 21.61
N ILE A 984 -3.75 -5.34 21.25
CA ILE A 984 -3.58 -5.97 19.94
C ILE A 984 -4.52 -7.17 19.77
N LEU A 985 -4.66 -8.03 20.79
CA LEU A 985 -5.57 -9.20 20.72
C LEU A 985 -7.04 -8.77 20.63
N SER A 986 -7.43 -7.69 21.29
CA SER A 986 -8.75 -7.08 21.14
C SER A 986 -8.99 -6.62 19.69
N GLU A 987 -7.99 -6.00 19.07
CA GLU A 987 -8.07 -5.57 17.68
C GLU A 987 -8.18 -6.76 16.71
N PHE A 988 -7.47 -7.86 16.98
CA PHE A 988 -7.59 -9.12 16.20
C PHE A 988 -9.04 -9.63 16.18
N ARG A 989 -9.74 -9.58 17.31
CA ARG A 989 -11.16 -9.97 17.38
C ARG A 989 -12.04 -9.06 16.52
N ARG A 990 -11.83 -7.73 16.57
CA ARG A 990 -12.59 -6.77 15.75
C ARG A 990 -12.38 -7.01 14.26
N ILE A 991 -11.15 -7.31 13.84
CA ILE A 991 -10.85 -7.65 12.43
C ILE A 991 -11.50 -9.00 12.08
N SER A 992 -11.43 -9.99 12.96
CA SER A 992 -12.03 -11.32 12.75
C SER A 992 -13.55 -11.28 12.58
N GLU A 993 -14.26 -10.46 13.37
CA GLU A 993 -15.72 -10.25 13.25
C GLU A 993 -16.12 -9.66 11.89
N ARG A 994 -15.16 -9.03 11.21
CA ARG A 994 -15.31 -8.48 9.86
C ARG A 994 -14.85 -9.47 8.77
N GLY A 995 -14.59 -10.74 9.09
CA GLY A 995 -14.17 -11.75 8.11
C GLY A 995 -12.66 -11.70 7.80
N GLY A 996 -11.85 -11.36 8.81
CA GLY A 996 -10.39 -11.27 8.68
C GLY A 996 -9.95 -9.98 8.00
N VAL A 997 -8.67 -9.91 7.63
CA VAL A 997 -8.05 -8.69 7.06
C VAL A 997 -8.75 -8.28 5.76
N LEU A 998 -8.97 -9.22 4.84
CA LEU A 998 -9.58 -8.93 3.55
C LEU A 998 -11.03 -8.45 3.70
N GLY A 999 -11.84 -9.10 4.55
CA GLY A 999 -13.21 -8.66 4.82
C GLY A 999 -13.29 -7.33 5.59
N ALA A 1000 -12.27 -6.98 6.36
CA ALA A 1000 -12.13 -5.67 6.99
C ALA A 1000 -11.74 -4.59 5.96
N MET A 1001 -10.86 -4.90 5.00
CA MET A 1001 -10.46 -4.01 3.89
C MET A 1001 -11.64 -3.72 2.96
N GLU A 1002 -12.47 -4.73 2.63
CA GLU A 1002 -13.70 -4.55 1.86
C GLU A 1002 -14.69 -3.56 2.52
N ARG A 1003 -14.65 -3.45 3.85
CA ARG A 1003 -15.44 -2.48 4.65
C ARG A 1003 -14.67 -1.21 5.00
N MET A 1004 -13.46 -1.04 4.46
CA MET A 1004 -12.57 0.10 4.70
C MET A 1004 -12.23 0.32 6.18
N TYR A 1005 -12.29 -0.74 7.00
CA TYR A 1005 -12.13 -0.62 8.45
C TYR A 1005 -10.75 -0.07 8.82
N GLN A 1006 -9.69 -0.67 8.28
CA GLN A 1006 -8.32 -0.24 8.55
C GLN A 1006 -8.10 1.20 8.12
N ARG A 1007 -8.45 1.53 6.87
CA ARG A 1007 -8.28 2.87 6.30
C ARG A 1007 -9.02 3.94 7.12
N ASN A 1008 -10.28 3.67 7.48
CA ASN A 1008 -11.06 4.61 8.29
C ASN A 1008 -10.45 4.81 9.68
N LYS A 1009 -10.04 3.73 10.34
CA LYS A 1009 -9.44 3.83 11.68
C LYS A 1009 -8.12 4.61 11.66
N ILE A 1010 -7.27 4.38 10.65
CA ILE A 1010 -6.02 5.14 10.45
C ILE A 1010 -6.33 6.63 10.23
N GLN A 1011 -7.34 6.96 9.41
CA GLN A 1011 -7.74 8.35 9.17
C GLN A 1011 -8.32 9.03 10.42
N GLU A 1012 -9.12 8.31 11.20
CA GLU A 1012 -9.69 8.80 12.47
C GLU A 1012 -8.58 9.13 13.47
N GLU A 1013 -7.63 8.22 13.67
CA GLU A 1013 -6.47 8.43 14.55
C GLU A 1013 -5.58 9.58 14.05
N SER A 1014 -5.40 9.68 12.73
CA SER A 1014 -4.65 10.80 12.12
C SER A 1014 -5.31 12.14 12.39
N LEU A 1015 -6.65 12.23 12.22
CA LEU A 1015 -7.42 13.44 12.45
C LEU A 1015 -7.35 13.87 13.91
N GLU A 1016 -7.44 12.93 14.83
CA GLU A 1016 -7.31 13.21 16.26
C GLU A 1016 -5.92 13.77 16.60
N TYR A 1017 -4.86 13.14 16.08
CA TYR A 1017 -3.49 13.63 16.29
C TYR A 1017 -3.30 15.06 15.74
N GLU A 1018 -3.68 15.32 14.49
CA GLU A 1018 -3.50 16.65 13.89
C GLU A 1018 -4.34 17.71 14.62
N HIS A 1019 -5.57 17.37 15.04
CA HIS A 1019 -6.39 18.28 15.83
C HIS A 1019 -5.69 18.65 17.14
N ARG A 1020 -5.23 17.66 17.91
CA ARG A 1020 -4.56 17.88 19.20
C ARG A 1020 -3.19 18.57 19.06
N LYS A 1021 -2.49 18.35 17.96
CA LYS A 1021 -1.26 19.09 17.60
C LYS A 1021 -1.57 20.55 17.30
N HIS A 1022 -2.62 20.84 16.53
CA HIS A 1022 -3.00 22.22 16.19
C HIS A 1022 -3.58 23.00 17.37
N THR A 1023 -4.37 22.36 18.24
CA THR A 1023 -4.90 23.01 19.45
C THR A 1023 -3.84 23.21 20.54
N GLY A 1024 -2.72 22.48 20.46
CA GLY A 1024 -1.65 22.51 21.46
C GLY A 1024 -1.85 21.57 22.64
N GLU A 1025 -2.89 20.72 22.63
CA GLU A 1025 -3.11 19.69 23.64
C GLU A 1025 -1.99 18.64 23.67
N ILE A 1026 -1.43 18.31 22.50
CA ILE A 1026 -0.17 17.57 22.41
C ILE A 1026 0.95 18.59 22.18
N PRO A 1027 1.86 18.77 23.16
CA PRO A 1027 2.96 19.72 23.03
C PRO A 1027 3.99 19.21 22.02
N VAL A 1028 4.28 20.02 21.01
CA VAL A 1028 5.32 19.76 20.00
C VAL A 1028 6.32 20.92 20.03
N ILE A 1029 7.48 20.65 20.63
CA ILE A 1029 8.57 21.61 20.83
C ILE A 1029 9.07 22.15 19.50
N GLY A 1030 9.12 23.48 19.36
CA GLY A 1030 9.51 24.18 18.13
C GLY A 1030 8.40 24.29 17.08
N VAL A 1031 7.17 23.83 17.38
CA VAL A 1031 6.04 23.85 16.42
C VAL A 1031 4.85 24.60 16.97
N ASN A 1032 4.28 24.13 18.09
CA ASN A 1032 3.13 24.77 18.75
C ASN A 1032 3.49 25.35 20.14
N THR A 1033 4.65 25.01 20.67
CA THR A 1033 5.19 25.52 21.95
C THR A 1033 6.71 25.62 21.88
N PHE A 1034 7.32 26.40 22.77
CA PHE A 1034 8.77 26.71 22.75
C PHE A 1034 9.23 27.26 21.40
N LEU A 1035 8.58 28.34 20.95
CA LEU A 1035 8.88 29.00 19.68
C LEU A 1035 10.04 30.00 19.84
N GLY A 1036 10.79 30.23 18.76
CA GLY A 1036 11.82 31.27 18.69
C GLY A 1036 11.24 32.69 18.75
N LYS A 1037 12.13 33.70 18.81
CA LYS A 1037 11.74 35.12 18.90
C LYS A 1037 10.89 35.60 17.72
N ASP A 1038 11.17 35.07 16.53
CA ASP A 1038 10.45 35.37 15.29
C ASP A 1038 9.34 34.35 14.99
N GLY A 1039 8.94 33.56 16.00
CA GLY A 1039 8.11 32.37 15.83
C GLY A 1039 8.98 31.15 15.49
N SER A 1040 8.49 30.27 14.62
CA SER A 1040 9.21 29.07 14.19
C SER A 1040 9.00 28.81 12.70
N PRO A 1041 9.59 29.64 11.81
CA PRO A 1041 9.40 29.51 10.38
C PRO A 1041 10.02 28.19 9.85
N THR A 1042 9.56 27.75 8.69
CA THR A 1042 10.18 26.64 7.97
C THR A 1042 11.66 26.97 7.67
N ILE A 1043 12.58 26.08 8.06
CA ILE A 1043 14.01 26.27 7.79
C ILE A 1043 14.29 25.78 6.36
N LEU A 1044 14.98 26.60 5.55
CA LEU A 1044 15.44 26.17 4.23
C LEU A 1044 16.80 25.51 4.36
N PRO A 1045 16.98 24.27 3.87
CA PRO A 1045 18.29 23.63 3.86
C PRO A 1045 19.21 24.33 2.86
N GLU A 1046 20.52 24.30 3.13
CA GLU A 1046 21.52 24.90 2.24
C GLU A 1046 21.59 24.19 0.88
N GLU A 1047 21.30 22.89 0.87
CA GLU A 1047 21.29 22.03 -0.31
C GLU A 1047 19.97 21.23 -0.37
N VAL A 1048 19.37 21.17 -1.56
CA VAL A 1048 18.19 20.35 -1.83
C VAL A 1048 18.55 19.35 -2.91
N ILE A 1049 18.25 18.09 -2.62
CA ILE A 1049 18.72 16.94 -3.37
C ILE A 1049 17.65 16.57 -4.41
N ARG A 1050 17.97 16.75 -5.70
CA ARG A 1050 17.09 16.48 -6.85
C ARG A 1050 17.88 15.91 -8.02
N SER A 1051 17.16 15.18 -8.87
CA SER A 1051 17.66 14.73 -10.16
C SER A 1051 17.91 15.92 -11.10
N THR A 1052 19.02 15.85 -11.84
CA THR A 1052 19.41 16.83 -12.85
C THR A 1052 18.71 16.56 -14.19
N GLU A 1053 18.62 17.58 -15.04
CA GLU A 1053 18.03 17.43 -16.37
C GLU A 1053 18.77 16.41 -17.24
N ASP A 1054 20.10 16.35 -17.11
CA ASP A 1054 20.94 15.40 -17.84
C ASP A 1054 20.71 13.95 -17.39
N GLU A 1055 20.54 13.70 -16.08
CA GLU A 1055 20.17 12.38 -15.55
C GLU A 1055 18.81 11.92 -16.09
N LYS A 1056 17.79 12.80 -16.07
CA LYS A 1056 16.45 12.49 -16.59
C LYS A 1056 16.49 12.10 -18.07
N LYS A 1057 17.16 12.91 -18.91
CA LYS A 1057 17.34 12.63 -20.34
C LYS A 1057 18.20 11.41 -20.61
N ALA A 1058 19.16 11.10 -19.73
CA ALA A 1058 19.97 9.89 -19.84
C ALA A 1058 19.11 8.64 -19.63
N GLN A 1059 18.29 8.59 -18.58
CA GLN A 1059 17.39 7.45 -18.32
C GLN A 1059 16.42 7.20 -19.49
N ILE A 1060 15.83 8.24 -20.06
CA ILE A 1060 14.91 8.11 -21.21
C ILE A 1060 15.65 7.51 -22.42
N ARG A 1061 16.84 8.03 -22.76
CA ARG A 1061 17.62 7.52 -23.90
C ARG A 1061 18.08 6.07 -23.69
N GLU A 1062 18.42 5.70 -22.45
CA GLU A 1062 18.83 4.33 -22.13
C GLU A 1062 17.66 3.35 -22.21
N LEU A 1063 16.49 3.75 -21.74
CA LEU A 1063 15.24 2.99 -21.92
C LEU A 1063 14.94 2.81 -23.41
N GLU A 1064 14.96 3.87 -24.21
CA GLU A 1064 14.69 3.80 -25.65
C GLU A 1064 15.67 2.86 -26.35
N ALA A 1065 16.96 2.90 -26.00
CA ALA A 1065 17.97 1.99 -26.53
C ALA A 1065 17.72 0.53 -26.11
N PHE A 1066 17.30 0.30 -24.85
CA PHE A 1066 16.94 -1.03 -24.34
C PHE A 1066 15.70 -1.59 -25.05
N GLN A 1067 14.65 -0.79 -25.23
CA GLN A 1067 13.43 -1.22 -25.92
C GLN A 1067 13.71 -1.49 -27.40
N PHE A 1068 14.50 -0.62 -28.05
CA PHE A 1068 14.86 -0.78 -29.45
C PHE A 1068 15.62 -2.09 -29.69
N ARG A 1069 16.63 -2.39 -28.87
CA ARG A 1069 17.48 -3.57 -29.08
C ARG A 1069 16.76 -4.90 -28.80
N ASN A 1070 15.66 -4.88 -28.06
CA ASN A 1070 14.91 -6.07 -27.64
C ASN A 1070 13.53 -6.18 -28.30
N LYS A 1071 13.23 -5.34 -29.30
CA LYS A 1071 11.91 -5.21 -29.91
C LYS A 1071 11.38 -6.53 -30.50
N GLU A 1072 12.25 -7.38 -31.02
CA GLU A 1072 11.86 -8.67 -31.61
C GLU A 1072 11.48 -9.68 -30.53
N GLU A 1073 12.28 -9.77 -29.46
CA GLU A 1073 12.10 -10.74 -28.38
C GLU A 1073 11.01 -10.32 -27.37
N SER A 1074 10.80 -9.02 -27.16
CA SER A 1074 9.89 -8.51 -26.11
C SER A 1074 8.43 -8.90 -26.34
N SER A 1075 7.96 -8.92 -27.60
CA SER A 1075 6.55 -9.25 -27.89
C SER A 1075 6.21 -10.69 -27.53
N GLU A 1076 7.12 -11.63 -27.79
CA GLU A 1076 6.94 -13.04 -27.43
C GLU A 1076 7.01 -13.23 -25.91
N ALA A 1077 7.97 -12.58 -25.23
CA ALA A 1077 8.12 -12.65 -23.79
C ALA A 1077 6.88 -12.14 -23.03
N LEU A 1078 6.30 -11.00 -23.47
CA LEU A 1078 5.07 -10.46 -22.87
C LEU A 1078 3.85 -11.36 -23.11
N LYS A 1079 3.72 -11.96 -24.29
CA LYS A 1079 2.64 -12.94 -24.57
C LYS A 1079 2.75 -14.18 -23.68
N ASN A 1080 3.97 -14.69 -23.49
CA ASN A 1080 4.20 -15.84 -22.62
C ASN A 1080 3.89 -15.50 -21.16
N LEU A 1081 4.23 -14.28 -20.71
CA LEU A 1081 3.87 -13.78 -19.39
C LEU A 1081 2.33 -13.73 -19.21
N GLN A 1082 1.62 -13.16 -20.18
CA GLN A 1082 0.15 -13.11 -20.17
C GLN A 1082 -0.46 -14.50 -20.14
N ALA A 1083 0.04 -15.41 -20.98
CA ALA A 1083 -0.42 -16.79 -21.04
C ALA A 1083 -0.24 -17.51 -19.70
N ALA A 1084 0.93 -17.39 -19.06
CA ALA A 1084 1.22 -18.00 -17.75
C ALA A 1084 0.27 -17.47 -16.66
N CYS A 1085 -0.01 -16.16 -16.67
CA CYS A 1085 -0.96 -15.56 -15.73
C CYS A 1085 -2.40 -16.06 -15.93
N LEU A 1086 -2.83 -16.27 -17.18
CA LEU A 1086 -4.19 -16.72 -17.52
C LEU A 1086 -4.39 -18.24 -17.35
N SER A 1087 -3.36 -19.05 -17.57
CA SER A 1087 -3.43 -20.52 -17.45
C SER A 1087 -3.33 -21.02 -16.00
N GLY A 1088 -3.09 -20.13 -15.03
CA GLY A 1088 -2.86 -20.49 -13.63
C GLY A 1088 -1.45 -20.99 -13.34
N GLU A 1089 -0.52 -20.89 -14.29
CA GLU A 1089 0.90 -21.15 -14.08
C GLU A 1089 1.56 -20.08 -13.19
N ASN A 1090 2.80 -20.34 -12.77
CA ASN A 1090 3.58 -19.42 -11.95
C ASN A 1090 4.00 -18.20 -12.78
N GLY A 1091 3.35 -17.06 -12.56
CA GLY A 1091 3.59 -15.85 -13.34
C GLY A 1091 4.96 -15.21 -13.04
N PHE A 1092 5.52 -15.47 -11.85
CA PHE A 1092 6.82 -14.93 -11.47
C PHE A 1092 7.98 -15.60 -12.23
N GLU A 1093 7.89 -16.90 -12.54
CA GLU A 1093 8.87 -17.57 -13.40
C GLU A 1093 8.92 -16.93 -14.79
N ALA A 1094 7.77 -16.69 -15.42
CA ALA A 1094 7.69 -15.98 -16.69
C ALA A 1094 8.21 -14.54 -16.59
N LEU A 1095 8.00 -13.85 -15.47
CA LEU A 1095 8.56 -12.51 -15.21
C LEU A 1095 10.10 -12.50 -15.12
N VAL A 1096 10.71 -13.56 -14.56
CA VAL A 1096 12.19 -13.68 -14.51
C VAL A 1096 12.77 -13.71 -15.92
N GLU A 1097 12.10 -14.38 -16.85
CA GLU A 1097 12.53 -14.45 -18.25
C GLU A 1097 12.16 -13.18 -19.04
N ALA A 1098 10.96 -12.63 -18.86
CA ALA A 1098 10.55 -11.37 -19.50
C ALA A 1098 11.44 -10.19 -19.08
N GLY A 1099 11.87 -10.13 -17.81
CA GLY A 1099 12.74 -9.07 -17.30
C GLY A 1099 14.12 -9.00 -17.95
N LYS A 1100 14.53 -10.00 -18.74
CA LYS A 1100 15.77 -9.95 -19.51
C LYS A 1100 15.66 -9.04 -20.75
N VAL A 1101 14.46 -8.89 -21.30
CA VAL A 1101 14.21 -8.23 -22.60
C VAL A 1101 13.14 -7.14 -22.57
N CYS A 1102 12.30 -7.09 -21.54
CA CYS A 1102 11.22 -6.11 -21.38
C CYS A 1102 11.56 -5.07 -20.30
N SER A 1103 11.17 -3.82 -20.52
CA SER A 1103 11.23 -2.77 -19.49
C SER A 1103 10.16 -2.97 -18.41
N LEU A 1104 10.30 -2.23 -17.32
CA LEU A 1104 9.36 -2.20 -16.21
C LEU A 1104 7.95 -1.86 -16.68
N GLY A 1105 7.79 -0.75 -17.41
CA GLY A 1105 6.51 -0.32 -17.97
C GLY A 1105 5.90 -1.34 -18.93
N GLN A 1106 6.71 -1.93 -19.82
CA GLN A 1106 6.23 -2.98 -20.74
C GLN A 1106 5.64 -4.18 -19.99
N MET A 1107 6.29 -4.65 -18.93
CA MET A 1107 5.77 -5.74 -18.10
C MET A 1107 4.51 -5.32 -17.33
N THR A 1108 4.50 -4.12 -16.72
CA THR A 1108 3.34 -3.61 -15.96
C THR A 1108 2.10 -3.48 -16.82
N HIS A 1109 2.19 -2.81 -17.99
CA HIS A 1109 1.05 -2.61 -18.88
C HIS A 1109 0.53 -3.93 -19.46
N SER A 1110 1.43 -4.87 -19.77
CA SER A 1110 1.03 -6.22 -20.18
C SER A 1110 0.25 -6.96 -19.08
N LEU A 1111 0.65 -6.79 -17.82
CA LEU A 1111 -0.07 -7.38 -16.67
C LEU A 1111 -1.40 -6.69 -16.38
N TYR A 1112 -1.58 -5.39 -16.68
CA TYR A 1112 -2.88 -4.72 -16.58
C TYR A 1112 -3.95 -5.33 -17.48
N GLU A 1113 -3.56 -5.90 -18.63
CA GLU A 1113 -4.46 -6.55 -19.58
C GLU A 1113 -5.01 -7.89 -19.05
N VAL A 1114 -4.29 -8.57 -18.15
CA VAL A 1114 -4.65 -9.90 -17.65
C VAL A 1114 -4.99 -9.97 -16.16
N GLY A 1115 -4.44 -9.07 -15.34
CA GLY A 1115 -4.61 -9.03 -13.88
C GLY A 1115 -5.44 -7.84 -13.37
N GLY A 1116 -5.77 -6.91 -14.26
CA GLY A 1116 -6.52 -5.70 -13.95
C GLY A 1116 -5.72 -4.64 -13.21
N GLN A 1117 -6.09 -3.37 -13.45
CA GLN A 1117 -5.58 -2.24 -12.70
C GLN A 1117 -6.26 -2.12 -11.34
N TYR A 1118 -5.53 -1.60 -10.35
CA TYR A 1118 -6.07 -1.30 -9.03
C TYR A 1118 -7.28 -0.34 -9.13
N ARG A 1119 -8.42 -0.74 -8.55
CA ARG A 1119 -9.58 0.13 -8.41
C ARG A 1119 -9.52 0.82 -7.05
N ARG A 1120 -9.39 2.14 -7.07
CA ARG A 1120 -9.30 2.95 -5.86
C ARG A 1120 -10.57 2.79 -5.03
N SER A 1121 -10.37 2.55 -3.74
CA SER A 1121 -11.41 2.48 -2.74
C SER A 1121 -11.50 3.82 -2.00
N MET A 1122 -12.73 4.31 -1.80
CA MET A 1122 -13.03 5.49 -0.98
C MET A 1122 -13.88 5.11 0.21
#